data_AF-A0A1F3PW23-F1
#
_entry.id   AF-A0A1F3PW23-F1
#
_cell.length_a   1.000
_cell.length_b   1.000
_cell.length_c   1.000
_cell.angle_alpha   90.00
_cell.angle_beta   90.00
_cell.angle_gamma   90.00
#
_symmetry.space_group_name_H-M   'P 1'
#
loop_
_entity.id
_entity.type
_entity.pdbx_description
1 polymer ?
#
loop_
_entity_poly.entity_id
_entity_poly.type
_entity_poly.pdbx_seq_one_letter_code
_entity_poly.pdbx_strand_id
1 'polypeptide(L)'
;MYPFKVILFLVLVFLPVFGLAYGTELYKQKSLRKERYRRSFLIRNKSLLSIILLTGIAFFAVNLLFEEPVFESPEEKMEFAKKRDIPALLTEACWEMVKKDSANLENNFNLINAHFSQEEITYDIKGLEIKRNDDSLFNYYNRIISNSIDINSAALGYFGLGYCKYKAGETKEAIYTLFNIKPKTFKYRNLIIGFIYEGAGKFNIAEKFYYDEIKANGSLLFAYRSLAFMYMDNKDYGKATVLIYDDKSAEYIPKSIVKDLAYLNNDFEYYFISLIQIILARINLIGFIASLLITFTYIIYLRMADLYEKEKIRHILIVFFMGAFFSFFCDYMSTFFNYYVHFNRNGEPVNDLMYSIIVTGGVEETVKILPLVIFILFTKIVDEPYDYIFYASVSALGFSFIENMIYFHTDSVDIIHGRALISVVGHMFFSSIIAYGLVLAKYKFKTHPLPLFFVFFIFAAISHGLYNFLLYFGYSFIFVFYYLVIIKIWVTFINNALNNSKYFTFEARLPMTKIQYYLIITLTGILVFEYAIMGWIFGPHAANDAIMSMTSTGSIVIFLLAFRLSHFDLVRKHWNIIDIRVNPFIFRQPLNFVGYKIRFFNYKRNLEMLDKVVFPYSGLITDRICIENDKIWSFKQKKREKNWFVVRLDAPYISGDRQHNVVLIKFTGKNPGLLNGDDSFAKLLVFNEEPVIVPESVMRSGLLFAGGILVRSDGSNDQSNQ
;
A
#
# COMPACT_ATOMS: atom_id res chain seq x y z
N MET A 1 -0.75 35.51 -1.49
CA MET A 1 -1.20 34.15 -1.07
C MET A 1 -0.03 33.18 -0.85
N TYR A 2 1.03 33.22 -1.67
CA TYR A 2 2.25 32.39 -1.54
C TYR A 2 2.90 32.31 -0.13
N PRO A 3 3.15 33.41 0.61
CA PRO A 3 3.80 33.31 1.93
C PRO A 3 2.94 32.58 2.97
N PHE A 4 1.62 32.60 2.83
CA PHE A 4 0.71 31.87 3.73
C PHE A 4 0.72 30.37 3.44
N LYS A 5 0.77 29.96 2.15
CA LYS A 5 0.94 28.55 1.75
C LYS A 5 2.30 27.99 2.21
N VAL A 6 3.37 28.79 2.15
CA VAL A 6 4.72 28.44 2.66
C VAL A 6 4.69 28.21 4.17
N ILE A 7 4.11 29.14 4.94
CA ILE A 7 3.99 29.00 6.40
C ILE A 7 3.12 27.79 6.75
N LEU A 8 2.01 27.57 6.03
CA LEU A 8 1.13 26.43 6.25
C LEU A 8 1.82 25.09 5.94
N PHE A 9 2.63 25.01 4.88
CA PHE A 9 3.47 23.86 4.55
C PHE A 9 4.52 23.59 5.64
N LEU A 10 5.25 24.64 6.06
CA LEU A 10 6.20 24.59 7.18
C LEU A 10 5.52 24.36 8.54
N VAL A 11 4.21 24.48 8.64
CA VAL A 11 3.47 24.13 9.86
C VAL A 11 2.99 22.69 9.76
N LEU A 12 2.48 22.23 8.62
CA LEU A 12 1.89 20.90 8.46
C LEU A 12 2.90 19.76 8.28
N VAL A 13 4.04 20.01 7.62
CA VAL A 13 5.15 19.04 7.56
C VAL A 13 5.79 18.88 8.92
N PHE A 14 5.89 19.99 9.66
CA PHE A 14 6.62 20.03 10.93
C PHE A 14 5.76 19.74 12.14
N LEU A 15 4.45 20.02 12.18
CA LEU A 15 3.61 19.76 13.36
C LEU A 15 3.60 18.29 13.80
N PRO A 16 3.41 17.32 12.88
CA PRO A 16 3.48 15.91 13.23
C PRO A 16 4.90 15.59 13.67
N VAL A 17 5.91 15.94 12.89
CA VAL A 17 7.32 15.63 13.18
C VAL A 17 7.80 16.25 14.51
N PHE A 18 7.38 17.47 14.85
CA PHE A 18 7.63 18.15 16.13
C PHE A 18 6.82 17.53 17.26
N GLY A 19 5.53 17.26 17.08
CA GLY A 19 4.70 16.57 18.07
C GLY A 19 5.23 15.18 18.40
N LEU A 20 5.88 14.53 17.43
CA LEU A 20 6.46 13.19 17.53
C LEU A 20 7.84 13.17 18.18
N ALA A 21 8.73 14.10 17.82
CA ALA A 21 10.01 14.28 18.51
C ALA A 21 9.78 14.78 19.94
N TYR A 22 8.79 15.65 20.15
CA TYR A 22 8.43 16.14 21.48
C TYR A 22 7.74 15.06 22.29
N GLY A 23 6.89 14.22 21.70
CA GLY A 23 6.27 13.08 22.36
C GLY A 23 7.27 12.00 22.77
N THR A 24 8.23 11.66 21.91
CA THR A 24 9.30 10.71 22.23
C THR A 24 10.27 11.27 23.28
N GLU A 25 10.57 12.57 23.24
CA GLU A 25 11.43 13.24 24.22
C GLU A 25 10.72 13.49 25.55
N LEU A 26 9.43 13.84 25.58
CA LEU A 26 8.62 13.94 26.81
C LEU A 26 8.46 12.58 27.49
N TYR A 27 8.35 11.50 26.70
CA TYR A 27 8.28 10.15 27.21
C TYR A 27 9.64 9.69 27.78
N LYS A 28 10.77 10.08 27.15
CA LYS A 28 12.13 9.94 27.73
C LYS A 28 12.36 10.82 28.96
N GLN A 29 11.83 12.05 28.98
CA GLN A 29 11.97 12.99 30.10
C GLN A 29 11.18 12.56 31.34
N LYS A 30 10.08 11.82 31.17
CA LYS A 30 9.40 11.17 32.31
C LYS A 30 10.26 10.08 32.99
N SER A 31 11.34 9.62 32.35
CA SER A 31 12.22 8.56 32.87
C SER A 31 13.59 9.04 33.35
N LEU A 32 14.00 10.30 33.11
CA LEU A 32 15.34 10.79 33.46
C LEU A 32 15.28 12.15 34.16
N ARG A 33 15.95 12.26 35.31
CA ARG A 33 15.94 13.41 36.23
C ARG A 33 16.34 14.75 35.56
N LYS A 34 15.72 15.83 36.03
CA LYS A 34 15.59 17.17 35.43
C LYS A 34 16.83 18.07 35.28
N GLU A 35 18.06 17.69 35.63
CA GLU A 35 19.10 18.71 35.92
C GLU A 35 20.23 18.95 34.89
N ARG A 36 20.27 18.28 33.73
CA ARG A 36 21.39 18.49 32.77
C ARG A 36 21.03 18.72 31.29
N TYR A 37 19.78 19.05 30.99
CA TYR A 37 19.24 19.00 29.62
C TYR A 37 18.92 20.38 29.00
N ARG A 38 19.80 21.38 29.16
CA ARG A 38 19.69 22.71 28.50
C ARG A 38 20.57 22.83 27.25
N ARG A 39 20.39 21.96 26.24
CA ARG A 39 20.87 22.18 24.86
C ARG A 39 19.70 22.09 23.89
N SER A 40 19.71 22.91 22.83
CA SER A 40 18.63 23.03 21.83
C SER A 40 18.15 21.66 21.32
N PHE A 41 16.84 21.42 21.45
CA PHE A 41 16.12 20.20 21.06
C PHE A 41 16.35 19.79 19.59
N LEU A 42 16.49 20.77 18.69
CA LEU A 42 16.73 20.57 17.25
C LEU A 42 18.12 20.00 16.96
N ILE A 43 19.15 20.43 17.71
CA ILE A 43 20.55 20.00 17.50
C ILE A 43 20.74 18.53 17.90
N ARG A 44 19.87 17.98 18.75
CA ARG A 44 19.98 16.62 19.27
C ARG A 44 19.27 15.56 18.41
N ASN A 45 18.25 15.95 17.64
CA ASN A 45 17.52 15.05 16.74
C ASN A 45 18.01 15.23 15.29
N LYS A 46 19.17 14.62 14.97
CA LYS A 46 19.76 14.64 13.61
C LYS A 46 18.77 14.22 12.52
N SER A 47 17.91 13.25 12.80
CA SER A 47 16.87 12.78 11.88
C SER A 47 15.77 13.79 11.62
N LEU A 48 15.35 14.53 12.64
CA LEU A 48 14.38 15.61 12.48
C LEU A 48 14.99 16.71 11.62
N LEU A 49 16.24 17.10 11.89
CA LEU A 49 16.99 18.03 11.04
C LEU A 49 17.12 17.52 9.60
N SER A 50 17.39 16.24 9.38
CA SER A 50 17.44 15.65 8.04
C SER A 50 16.10 15.74 7.32
N ILE A 51 14.98 15.50 8.01
CA ILE A 51 13.64 15.66 7.42
C ILE A 51 13.37 17.13 7.10
N ILE A 52 13.70 18.05 8.00
CA ILE A 52 13.56 19.50 7.79
C ILE A 52 14.34 19.93 6.55
N LEU A 53 15.58 19.49 6.47
CA LEU A 53 16.47 19.82 5.37
C LEU A 53 15.96 19.23 4.05
N LEU A 54 15.56 17.95 4.06
CA LEU A 54 15.06 17.25 2.88
C LEU A 54 13.81 17.93 2.31
N THR A 55 12.81 18.20 3.15
CA THR A 55 11.56 18.82 2.70
C THR A 55 11.73 20.31 2.38
N GLY A 56 12.54 21.02 3.16
CA GLY A 56 12.84 22.44 2.93
C GLY A 56 13.61 22.66 1.61
N ILE A 57 14.68 21.89 1.37
CA ILE A 57 15.44 21.96 0.12
C ILE A 57 14.53 21.65 -1.08
N ALA A 58 13.72 20.59 -0.99
CA ALA A 58 12.82 20.24 -2.08
C ALA A 58 11.78 21.33 -2.36
N PHE A 59 11.21 21.93 -1.31
CA PHE A 59 10.28 23.05 -1.44
C PHE A 59 10.91 24.23 -2.17
N PHE A 60 12.09 24.65 -1.74
CA PHE A 60 12.81 25.74 -2.41
C PHE A 60 13.22 25.37 -3.83
N ALA A 61 13.69 24.15 -4.06
CA ALA A 61 14.04 23.67 -5.40
C ALA A 61 12.83 23.74 -6.34
N VAL A 62 11.66 23.21 -5.94
CA VAL A 62 10.45 23.23 -6.78
C VAL A 62 9.99 24.66 -7.06
N ASN A 63 9.96 25.53 -6.05
CA ASN A 63 9.41 26.88 -6.21
C ASN A 63 10.39 27.90 -6.81
N LEU A 64 11.69 27.59 -6.87
CA LEU A 64 12.70 28.48 -7.45
C LEU A 64 13.24 27.99 -8.80
N LEU A 65 13.28 26.68 -9.03
CA LEU A 65 13.86 26.10 -10.25
C LEU A 65 12.82 25.77 -11.31
N PHE A 66 11.57 25.52 -10.92
CA PHE A 66 10.50 25.23 -11.87
C PHE A 66 9.64 26.46 -12.10
N GLU A 67 9.33 26.71 -13.36
CA GLU A 67 8.42 27.77 -13.79
C GLU A 67 7.01 27.19 -13.96
N GLU A 68 5.99 28.05 -13.89
CA GLU A 68 4.65 27.62 -14.27
C GLU A 68 4.63 27.27 -15.77
N PRO A 69 3.89 26.23 -16.18
CA PRO A 69 3.82 25.83 -17.57
C PRO A 69 3.27 26.98 -18.42
N VAL A 70 4.10 27.48 -19.34
CA VAL A 70 3.70 28.43 -20.39
C VAL A 70 3.52 27.62 -21.67
N PHE A 71 2.36 27.77 -22.31
CA PHE A 71 2.06 27.05 -23.54
C PHE A 71 2.36 27.96 -24.73
N GLU A 72 3.28 27.54 -25.61
CA GLU A 72 3.60 28.27 -26.84
C GLU A 72 2.53 28.02 -27.92
N SER A 73 1.80 26.91 -27.80
CA SER A 73 0.75 26.51 -28.74
C SER A 73 -0.51 25.98 -28.05
N PRO A 74 -1.70 26.13 -28.68
CA PRO A 74 -2.92 25.47 -28.21
C PRO A 74 -2.80 23.94 -28.13
N GLU A 75 -1.97 23.33 -28.98
CA GLU A 75 -1.69 21.88 -28.98
C GLU A 75 -0.99 21.44 -27.69
N GLU A 76 0.03 22.17 -27.24
CA GLU A 76 0.71 21.92 -25.97
C GLU A 76 -0.23 22.09 -24.77
N LYS A 77 -1.05 23.15 -24.80
CA LYS A 77 -2.09 23.40 -23.78
C LYS A 77 -3.09 22.26 -23.71
N MET A 78 -3.52 21.73 -24.87
CA MET A 78 -4.41 20.58 -24.97
C MET A 78 -3.75 19.32 -24.38
N GLU A 79 -2.49 19.05 -24.71
CA GLU A 79 -1.78 17.88 -24.19
C GLU A 79 -1.61 17.96 -22.67
N PHE A 80 -1.20 19.11 -22.16
CA PHE A 80 -1.09 19.36 -20.72
C PHE A 80 -2.43 19.15 -20.00
N ALA A 81 -3.51 19.72 -20.54
CA ALA A 81 -4.83 19.59 -19.95
C ALA A 81 -5.34 18.14 -19.91
N LYS A 82 -5.02 17.32 -20.93
CA LYS A 82 -5.31 15.88 -20.93
C LYS A 82 -4.52 15.15 -19.84
N LYS A 83 -3.21 15.42 -19.72
CA LYS A 83 -2.35 14.79 -18.70
C LYS A 83 -2.79 15.11 -17.26
N ARG A 84 -3.30 16.32 -17.05
CA ARG A 84 -3.76 16.82 -15.75
C ARG A 84 -5.21 16.48 -15.43
N ASP A 85 -5.94 15.93 -16.40
CA ASP A 85 -7.40 15.79 -16.36
C ASP A 85 -8.09 17.09 -15.91
N ILE A 86 -7.83 18.19 -16.65
CA ILE A 86 -8.50 19.49 -16.45
C ILE A 86 -9.41 19.76 -17.66
N PRO A 87 -10.67 19.29 -17.63
CA PRO A 87 -11.61 19.42 -18.76
C PRO A 87 -11.85 20.85 -19.24
N ALA A 88 -11.86 21.82 -18.33
CA ALA A 88 -12.05 23.23 -18.65
C ALA A 88 -10.92 23.79 -19.53
N LEU A 89 -9.67 23.54 -19.12
CA LEU A 89 -8.47 23.95 -19.85
C LEU A 89 -8.36 23.22 -21.20
N LEU A 90 -8.74 21.95 -21.22
CA LEU A 90 -8.78 21.14 -22.44
C LEU A 90 -9.72 21.75 -23.47
N THR A 91 -10.90 22.17 -23.03
CA THR A 91 -11.90 22.79 -23.90
C THR A 91 -11.47 24.17 -24.37
N GLU A 92 -10.83 24.95 -23.51
CA GLU A 92 -10.25 26.25 -23.89
C GLU A 92 -9.19 26.09 -24.99
N ALA A 93 -8.27 25.13 -24.83
CA ALA A 93 -7.27 24.80 -25.84
C ALA A 93 -7.90 24.39 -27.17
N CYS A 94 -8.91 23.51 -27.14
CA CYS A 94 -9.63 23.12 -28.35
C CYS A 94 -10.38 24.29 -29.01
N TRP A 95 -10.92 25.22 -28.23
CA TRP A 95 -11.53 26.46 -28.78
C TRP A 95 -10.49 27.33 -29.48
N GLU A 96 -9.30 27.49 -28.92
CA GLU A 96 -8.20 28.23 -29.57
C GLU A 96 -7.79 27.57 -30.90
N MET A 97 -7.71 26.23 -30.94
CA MET A 97 -7.43 25.48 -32.16
C MET A 97 -8.51 25.68 -33.23
N VAL A 98 -9.78 25.63 -32.86
CA VAL A 98 -10.91 25.87 -33.78
C VAL A 98 -10.96 27.33 -34.24
N LYS A 99 -10.56 28.30 -33.40
CA LYS A 99 -10.45 29.71 -33.83
C LYS A 99 -9.33 29.93 -34.84
N LYS A 100 -8.22 29.20 -34.71
CA LYS A 100 -7.06 29.27 -35.63
C LYS A 100 -7.37 28.65 -37.00
N ASP A 101 -8.07 27.52 -37.00
CA ASP A 101 -8.55 26.85 -38.21
C ASP A 101 -9.93 26.24 -37.97
N SER A 102 -10.97 27.00 -38.31
CA SER A 102 -12.36 26.62 -38.06
C SER A 102 -12.86 25.54 -39.00
N ALA A 103 -12.25 25.41 -40.17
CA ALA A 103 -12.59 24.39 -41.17
C ALA A 103 -11.98 23.01 -40.84
N ASN A 104 -11.01 22.95 -39.93
CA ASN A 104 -10.37 21.71 -39.51
C ASN A 104 -11.35 20.81 -38.77
N LEU A 105 -11.73 19.70 -39.40
CA LEU A 105 -12.69 18.75 -38.86
C LEU A 105 -12.19 18.07 -37.57
N GLU A 106 -10.89 17.83 -37.44
CA GLU A 106 -10.30 17.18 -36.26
C GLU A 106 -10.37 18.09 -35.04
N ASN A 107 -10.10 19.38 -35.22
CA ASN A 107 -10.21 20.39 -34.15
C ASN A 107 -11.65 20.47 -33.63
N ASN A 108 -12.63 20.47 -34.54
CA ASN A 108 -14.04 20.48 -34.16
C ASN A 108 -14.46 19.17 -33.46
N PHE A 109 -13.98 18.01 -33.93
CA PHE A 109 -14.22 16.72 -33.26
C PHE A 109 -13.62 16.70 -31.83
N ASN A 110 -12.39 17.18 -31.66
CA ASN A 110 -11.73 17.28 -30.36
C ASN A 110 -12.44 18.27 -29.43
N LEU A 111 -12.87 19.42 -29.94
CA LEU A 111 -13.62 20.42 -29.18
C LEU A 111 -14.92 19.83 -28.62
N ILE A 112 -15.70 19.11 -29.43
CA ILE A 112 -16.96 18.53 -28.97
C ILE A 112 -16.68 17.49 -27.88
N ASN A 113 -15.69 16.62 -28.07
CA ASN A 113 -15.33 15.65 -27.04
C ASN A 113 -14.83 16.30 -25.74
N ALA A 114 -13.99 17.32 -25.83
CA ALA A 114 -13.49 18.08 -24.69
C ALA A 114 -14.61 18.82 -23.93
N HIS A 115 -15.53 19.44 -24.67
CA HIS A 115 -16.65 20.17 -24.08
C HIS A 115 -17.54 19.21 -23.28
N PHE A 116 -17.93 18.08 -23.87
CA PHE A 116 -18.80 17.11 -23.21
C PHE A 116 -18.08 16.20 -22.19
N SER A 117 -16.75 16.27 -22.07
CA SER A 117 -16.04 15.64 -20.95
C SER A 117 -16.10 16.47 -19.67
N GLN A 118 -16.55 17.73 -19.72
CA GLN A 118 -16.82 18.53 -18.53
C GLN A 118 -18.12 18.08 -17.85
N GLU A 119 -18.08 17.99 -16.52
CA GLU A 119 -19.30 17.98 -15.70
C GLU A 119 -20.09 19.29 -15.90
N GLU A 120 -21.38 19.31 -15.53
CA GLU A 120 -22.22 20.51 -15.68
C GLU A 120 -21.64 21.71 -14.92
N ILE A 121 -20.96 21.43 -13.81
CA ILE A 121 -20.18 22.37 -13.01
C ILE A 121 -18.72 21.89 -13.04
N THR A 122 -17.81 22.75 -13.48
CA THR A 122 -16.36 22.48 -13.51
C THR A 122 -15.58 23.60 -12.83
N TYR A 123 -14.25 23.47 -12.74
CA TYR A 123 -13.38 24.46 -12.12
C TYR A 123 -12.23 24.86 -13.05
N ASP A 124 -11.86 26.14 -13.06
CA ASP A 124 -10.68 26.62 -13.77
C ASP A 124 -9.37 26.27 -13.04
N ILE A 125 -8.23 26.61 -13.64
CA ILE A 125 -6.89 26.41 -13.03
C ILE A 125 -6.76 27.11 -11.67
N LYS A 126 -7.57 28.14 -11.40
CA LYS A 126 -7.58 28.90 -10.13
C LYS A 126 -8.63 28.40 -9.14
N GLY A 127 -9.38 27.34 -9.48
CA GLY A 127 -10.43 26.77 -8.64
C GLY A 127 -11.75 27.55 -8.64
N LEU A 128 -12.01 28.40 -9.64
CA LEU A 128 -13.28 29.11 -9.80
C LEU A 128 -14.29 28.24 -10.54
N GLU A 129 -15.51 28.20 -10.02
CA GLU A 129 -16.62 27.45 -10.59
C GLU A 129 -17.04 27.99 -11.96
N ILE A 130 -17.11 27.12 -12.96
CA ILE A 130 -17.56 27.40 -14.32
C ILE A 130 -18.69 26.45 -14.66
N LYS A 131 -19.85 27.00 -15.07
CA LYS A 131 -20.92 26.19 -15.63
C LYS A 131 -20.66 25.90 -17.10
N ARG A 132 -20.78 24.64 -17.51
CA ARG A 132 -20.67 24.24 -18.92
C ARG A 132 -21.79 24.91 -19.73
N ASN A 133 -21.42 25.56 -20.84
CA ASN A 133 -22.37 26.30 -21.69
C ASN A 133 -22.58 25.60 -23.03
N ASP A 134 -23.55 24.69 -23.08
CA ASP A 134 -23.88 23.91 -24.27
C ASP A 134 -24.50 24.78 -25.38
N ASP A 135 -25.29 25.79 -25.00
CA ASP A 135 -25.95 26.72 -25.93
C ASP A 135 -24.93 27.47 -26.80
N SER A 136 -23.79 27.87 -26.23
CA SER A 136 -22.72 28.54 -26.98
C SER A 136 -22.17 27.66 -28.10
N LEU A 137 -21.94 26.38 -27.80
CA LEU A 137 -21.44 25.41 -28.77
C LEU A 137 -22.49 25.10 -29.85
N PHE A 138 -23.77 24.97 -29.47
CA PHE A 138 -24.85 24.72 -30.43
C PHE A 138 -25.04 25.91 -31.36
N ASN A 139 -25.03 27.13 -30.80
CA ASN A 139 -25.14 28.37 -31.56
C ASN A 139 -23.96 28.56 -32.51
N TYR A 140 -22.75 28.15 -32.13
CA TYR A 140 -21.58 28.17 -33.01
C TYR A 140 -21.81 27.34 -34.27
N TYR A 141 -22.22 26.07 -34.15
CA TYR A 141 -22.47 25.22 -35.31
C TYR A 141 -23.72 25.62 -36.11
N ASN A 142 -24.77 26.11 -35.45
CA ASN A 142 -25.94 26.67 -36.14
C ASN A 142 -25.57 27.88 -37.00
N ARG A 143 -24.67 28.76 -36.52
CA ARG A 143 -24.18 29.90 -37.31
C ARG A 143 -23.38 29.44 -38.52
N ILE A 144 -22.57 28.39 -38.40
CA ILE A 144 -21.85 27.81 -39.55
C ILE A 144 -22.84 27.33 -40.61
N ILE A 145 -23.92 26.63 -40.21
CA ILE A 145 -24.97 26.17 -41.13
C ILE A 145 -25.63 27.37 -41.82
N SER A 146 -26.12 28.34 -41.06
CA SER A 146 -26.86 29.50 -41.59
C SER A 146 -26.02 30.39 -42.51
N ASN A 147 -24.71 30.48 -42.28
CA ASN A 147 -23.79 31.32 -43.04
C ASN A 147 -23.00 30.54 -44.11
N SER A 148 -23.24 29.23 -44.25
CA SER A 148 -22.49 28.39 -45.18
C SER A 148 -22.82 28.76 -46.63
N ILE A 149 -21.76 28.97 -47.42
CA ILE A 149 -21.88 29.27 -48.86
C ILE A 149 -21.55 28.02 -49.68
N ASP A 150 -20.72 27.13 -49.13
CA ASP A 150 -20.29 25.88 -49.76
C ASP A 150 -20.76 24.64 -48.97
N ILE A 151 -20.77 23.51 -49.69
CA ILE A 151 -21.24 22.22 -49.18
C ILE A 151 -20.38 21.72 -48.00
N ASN A 152 -19.08 22.00 -47.99
CA ASN A 152 -18.18 21.50 -46.95
C ASN A 152 -18.38 22.25 -45.63
N SER A 153 -18.55 23.57 -45.68
CA SER A 153 -18.90 24.38 -44.50
C SER A 153 -20.27 23.98 -43.93
N ALA A 154 -21.26 23.76 -44.80
CA ALA A 154 -22.57 23.26 -44.38
C ALA A 154 -22.45 21.87 -43.72
N ALA A 155 -21.68 20.96 -44.33
CA ALA A 155 -21.43 19.62 -43.81
C ALA A 155 -20.74 19.63 -42.44
N LEU A 156 -19.75 20.50 -42.24
CA LEU A 156 -19.09 20.72 -40.95
C LEU A 156 -20.10 21.20 -39.89
N GLY A 157 -20.93 22.19 -40.22
CA GLY A 157 -21.95 22.70 -39.32
C GLY A 157 -22.96 21.63 -38.90
N TYR A 158 -23.48 20.84 -39.86
CA TYR A 158 -24.38 19.72 -39.58
C TYR A 158 -23.70 18.60 -38.78
N PHE A 159 -22.43 18.30 -39.07
CA PHE A 159 -21.63 17.36 -38.28
C PHE A 159 -21.51 17.81 -36.83
N GLY A 160 -21.05 19.05 -36.61
CA GLY A 160 -20.81 19.56 -35.27
C GLY A 160 -22.08 19.63 -34.44
N LEU A 161 -23.17 20.16 -35.01
CA LEU A 161 -24.48 20.20 -34.36
C LEU A 161 -25.02 18.79 -34.09
N GLY A 162 -24.98 17.90 -35.07
CA GLY A 162 -25.47 16.53 -34.93
C GLY A 162 -24.70 15.75 -33.86
N TYR A 163 -23.38 15.91 -33.81
CA TYR A 163 -22.56 15.25 -32.80
C TYR A 163 -22.76 15.83 -31.40
N CYS A 164 -22.91 17.15 -31.28
CA CYS A 164 -23.28 17.81 -30.04
C CYS A 164 -24.61 17.30 -29.48
N LYS A 165 -25.64 17.22 -30.33
CA LYS A 165 -26.95 16.67 -29.95
C LYS A 165 -26.87 15.22 -29.51
N TYR A 166 -26.04 14.41 -30.17
CA TYR A 166 -25.80 13.04 -29.74
C TYR A 166 -25.21 12.97 -28.33
N LYS A 167 -24.17 13.77 -28.06
CA LYS A 167 -23.52 13.84 -26.73
C LYS A 167 -24.44 14.41 -25.64
N ALA A 168 -25.37 15.28 -26.00
CA ALA A 168 -26.41 15.79 -25.11
C ALA A 168 -27.57 14.77 -24.85
N GLY A 169 -27.56 13.61 -25.51
CA GLY A 169 -28.60 12.58 -25.38
C GLY A 169 -29.79 12.76 -26.34
N GLU A 170 -29.79 13.78 -27.19
CA GLU A 170 -30.86 14.09 -28.16
C GLU A 170 -30.72 13.24 -29.45
N THR A 171 -30.73 11.92 -29.31
CA THR A 171 -30.41 10.96 -30.38
C THR A 171 -31.27 11.12 -31.65
N LYS A 172 -32.57 11.41 -31.52
CA LYS A 172 -33.46 11.61 -32.68
C LYS A 172 -33.08 12.82 -33.50
N GLU A 173 -32.82 13.94 -32.83
CA GLU A 173 -32.43 15.18 -33.50
C GLU A 173 -31.01 15.09 -34.06
N ALA A 174 -30.10 14.43 -33.34
CA ALA A 174 -28.76 14.12 -33.82
C ALA A 174 -28.81 13.36 -35.15
N ILE A 175 -29.57 12.26 -35.22
CA ILE A 175 -29.77 11.49 -36.45
C ILE A 175 -30.30 12.38 -37.58
N TYR A 176 -31.38 13.12 -37.33
CA TYR A 176 -31.99 13.98 -38.34
C TYR A 176 -30.98 14.99 -38.91
N THR A 177 -30.19 15.60 -38.02
CA THR A 177 -29.15 16.57 -38.38
C THR A 177 -28.03 15.92 -39.19
N LEU A 178 -27.51 14.77 -38.77
CA LEU A 178 -26.41 14.05 -39.44
C LEU A 178 -26.82 13.53 -40.84
N PHE A 179 -28.10 13.20 -41.05
CA PHE A 179 -28.59 12.78 -42.36
C PHE A 179 -28.56 13.90 -43.41
N ASN A 180 -28.54 15.17 -42.99
CA ASN A 180 -28.46 16.33 -43.88
C ASN A 180 -27.03 16.60 -44.41
N ILE A 181 -26.00 15.95 -43.85
CA ILE A 181 -24.62 16.08 -44.30
C ILE A 181 -24.45 15.52 -45.72
N LYS A 182 -23.90 16.34 -46.63
CA LYS A 182 -23.51 15.97 -48.00
C LYS A 182 -22.02 16.31 -48.20
N PRO A 183 -21.19 15.45 -48.81
CA PRO A 183 -21.49 14.10 -49.31
C PRO A 183 -21.63 13.05 -48.19
N LYS A 184 -22.23 11.89 -48.50
CA LYS A 184 -22.37 10.78 -47.53
C LYS A 184 -21.03 10.19 -47.06
N THR A 185 -19.96 10.48 -47.77
CA THR A 185 -18.57 10.10 -47.47
C THR A 185 -17.86 11.09 -46.54
N PHE A 186 -18.56 12.13 -46.06
CA PHE A 186 -17.99 13.09 -45.10
C PHE A 186 -17.48 12.36 -43.85
N LYS A 187 -16.21 12.57 -43.50
CA LYS A 187 -15.53 11.94 -42.36
C LYS A 187 -16.33 12.17 -41.07
N TYR A 188 -16.41 11.16 -40.22
CA TYR A 188 -17.21 11.07 -38.99
C TYR A 188 -18.72 10.93 -39.16
N ARG A 189 -19.31 11.26 -40.32
CA ARG A 189 -20.76 11.17 -40.50
C ARG A 189 -21.27 9.75 -40.22
N ASN A 190 -20.70 8.75 -40.87
CA ASN A 190 -21.18 7.38 -40.73
C ASN A 190 -20.75 6.81 -39.37
N LEU A 191 -19.58 7.21 -38.86
CA LEU A 191 -19.14 6.87 -37.50
C LEU A 191 -20.17 7.29 -36.42
N ILE A 192 -20.60 8.56 -36.39
CA ILE A 192 -21.53 9.04 -35.35
C ILE A 192 -22.91 8.41 -35.52
N ILE A 193 -23.38 8.23 -36.76
CA ILE A 193 -24.64 7.51 -37.01
C ILE A 193 -24.54 6.05 -36.52
N GLY A 194 -23.39 5.40 -36.74
CA GLY A 194 -23.07 4.08 -36.20
C GLY A 194 -23.20 4.04 -34.67
N PHE A 195 -22.57 4.99 -33.96
CA PHE A 195 -22.67 5.11 -32.50
C PHE A 195 -24.12 5.21 -32.00
N ILE A 196 -24.95 5.99 -32.70
CA ILE A 196 -26.36 6.15 -32.30
C ILE A 196 -27.13 4.84 -32.49
N TYR A 197 -26.92 4.12 -33.60
CA TYR A 197 -27.59 2.83 -33.81
C TYR A 197 -27.08 1.73 -32.90
N GLU A 198 -25.78 1.72 -32.58
CA GLU A 198 -25.18 0.80 -31.61
C GLU A 198 -25.78 1.02 -30.22
N GLY A 199 -25.83 2.26 -29.73
CA GLY A 199 -26.47 2.60 -28.46
C GLY A 199 -27.97 2.29 -28.41
N ALA A 200 -28.63 2.20 -29.57
CA ALA A 200 -30.02 1.77 -29.70
C ALA A 200 -30.20 0.23 -29.82
N GLY A 201 -29.12 -0.55 -29.70
CA GLY A 201 -29.12 -2.02 -29.83
C GLY A 201 -29.33 -2.52 -31.26
N LYS A 202 -29.18 -1.66 -32.28
CA LYS A 202 -29.37 -2.01 -33.70
C LYS A 202 -28.04 -2.33 -34.37
N PHE A 203 -27.36 -3.35 -33.87
CA PHE A 203 -25.97 -3.69 -34.24
C PHE A 203 -25.74 -3.91 -35.74
N ASN A 204 -26.64 -4.61 -36.43
CA ASN A 204 -26.53 -4.83 -37.89
C ASN A 204 -26.55 -3.52 -38.70
N ILE A 205 -27.28 -2.50 -38.21
CA ILE A 205 -27.34 -1.19 -38.86
C ILE A 205 -26.06 -0.40 -38.54
N ALA A 206 -25.62 -0.44 -37.28
CA ALA A 206 -24.37 0.19 -36.85
C ALA A 206 -23.15 -0.37 -37.62
N GLU A 207 -23.05 -1.70 -37.73
CA GLU A 207 -22.03 -2.43 -38.50
C GLU A 207 -21.93 -1.89 -39.94
N LYS A 208 -23.08 -1.73 -40.61
CA LYS A 208 -23.13 -1.19 -41.97
C LYS A 208 -22.55 0.23 -42.04
N PHE A 209 -22.92 1.10 -41.10
CA PHE A 209 -22.40 2.47 -41.07
C PHE A 209 -20.90 2.53 -40.77
N TYR A 210 -20.37 1.66 -39.91
CA TYR A 210 -18.92 1.57 -39.70
C TYR A 210 -18.18 1.12 -40.96
N TYR A 211 -18.70 0.12 -41.68
CA TYR A 211 -18.12 -0.24 -42.99
C TYR A 211 -18.26 0.87 -44.04
N ASP A 212 -19.35 1.64 -44.03
CA ASP A 212 -19.52 2.78 -44.93
C ASP A 212 -18.53 3.92 -44.59
N GLU A 213 -18.17 4.13 -43.32
CA GLU A 213 -17.08 5.03 -42.90
C GLU A 213 -15.71 4.55 -43.41
N ILE A 214 -15.44 3.25 -43.31
CA ILE A 214 -14.19 2.63 -43.80
C ILE A 214 -14.09 2.77 -45.32
N LYS A 215 -15.16 2.45 -46.06
CA LYS A 215 -15.21 2.60 -47.53
C LYS A 215 -15.03 4.04 -47.98
N ALA A 216 -15.51 4.99 -47.19
CA ALA A 216 -15.33 6.42 -47.44
C ALA A 216 -13.91 6.93 -47.14
N ASN A 217 -13.02 6.08 -46.62
CA ASN A 217 -11.70 6.47 -46.09
C ASN A 217 -11.82 7.62 -45.07
N GLY A 218 -12.86 7.58 -44.24
CA GLY A 218 -13.13 8.57 -43.21
C GLY A 218 -12.24 8.33 -41.99
N SER A 219 -12.85 8.01 -40.86
CA SER A 219 -12.12 7.69 -39.64
C SER A 219 -11.86 6.19 -39.47
N LEU A 220 -10.82 5.67 -40.13
CA LEU A 220 -10.43 4.25 -40.03
C LEU A 220 -10.19 3.80 -38.59
N LEU A 221 -9.44 4.58 -37.81
CA LEU A 221 -9.14 4.28 -36.40
C LEU A 221 -10.40 4.05 -35.58
N PHE A 222 -11.30 5.03 -35.54
CA PHE A 222 -12.52 4.90 -34.74
C PHE A 222 -13.47 3.84 -35.33
N ALA A 223 -13.61 3.72 -36.66
CA ALA A 223 -14.52 2.75 -37.26
C ALA A 223 -14.11 1.29 -36.98
N TYR A 224 -12.84 0.93 -37.18
CA TYR A 224 -12.34 -0.41 -36.87
C TYR A 224 -12.38 -0.69 -35.36
N ARG A 225 -12.00 0.29 -34.54
CA ARG A 225 -12.07 0.17 -33.07
C ARG A 225 -13.50 -0.08 -32.60
N SER A 226 -14.48 0.63 -33.17
CA SER A 226 -15.90 0.45 -32.86
C SER A 226 -16.43 -0.90 -33.31
N LEU A 227 -16.09 -1.36 -34.51
CA LEU A 227 -16.42 -2.72 -34.94
C LEU A 227 -15.85 -3.77 -33.99
N ALA A 228 -14.58 -3.63 -33.61
CA ALA A 228 -13.93 -4.56 -32.71
C ALA A 228 -14.61 -4.62 -31.33
N PHE A 229 -14.91 -3.47 -30.70
CA PHE A 229 -15.64 -3.45 -29.43
C PHE A 229 -17.06 -4.01 -29.58
N MET A 230 -17.79 -3.57 -30.60
CA MET A 230 -19.16 -4.04 -30.84
C MET A 230 -19.20 -5.56 -31.02
N TYR A 231 -18.24 -6.17 -31.71
CA TYR A 231 -18.17 -7.63 -31.84
C TYR A 231 -17.79 -8.31 -30.53
N MET A 232 -16.86 -7.76 -29.76
CA MET A 232 -16.49 -8.28 -28.45
C MET A 232 -17.68 -8.26 -27.47
N ASP A 233 -18.40 -7.14 -27.40
CA ASP A 233 -19.54 -6.94 -26.50
C ASP A 233 -20.73 -7.84 -26.88
N ASN A 234 -20.94 -8.04 -28.18
CA ASN A 234 -21.94 -8.98 -28.70
C ASN A 234 -21.48 -10.44 -28.72
N LYS A 235 -20.28 -10.74 -28.22
CA LYS A 235 -19.65 -12.08 -28.23
C LYS A 235 -19.51 -12.71 -29.63
N ASP A 236 -19.47 -11.89 -30.68
CA ASP A 236 -19.20 -12.31 -32.06
C ASP A 236 -17.68 -12.39 -32.29
N TYR A 237 -17.02 -13.29 -31.56
CA TYR A 237 -15.57 -13.44 -31.59
C TYR A 237 -15.04 -13.86 -32.95
N GLY A 238 -15.88 -14.51 -33.78
CA GLY A 238 -15.53 -14.90 -35.14
C GLY A 238 -15.25 -13.66 -36.01
N LYS A 239 -16.20 -12.71 -36.06
CA LYS A 239 -15.99 -11.45 -36.79
C LYS A 239 -14.88 -10.60 -36.19
N ALA A 240 -14.76 -10.57 -34.87
CA ALA A 240 -13.68 -9.82 -34.20
C ALA A 240 -12.29 -10.38 -34.54
N THR A 241 -12.17 -11.71 -34.63
CA THR A 241 -10.93 -12.41 -35.01
C THR A 241 -10.53 -12.09 -36.45
N VAL A 242 -11.48 -12.01 -37.39
CA VAL A 242 -11.22 -11.62 -38.79
C VAL A 242 -10.60 -10.23 -38.87
N LEU A 243 -11.04 -9.28 -38.04
CA LEU A 243 -10.45 -7.93 -38.02
C LEU A 243 -9.00 -7.94 -37.52
N ILE A 244 -8.61 -8.86 -36.64
CA ILE A 244 -7.21 -8.91 -36.15
C ILE A 244 -6.26 -9.46 -37.20
N TYR A 245 -6.70 -10.48 -37.95
CA TYR A 245 -5.85 -11.15 -38.94
C TYR A 245 -5.86 -10.46 -40.31
N ASP A 246 -6.68 -9.43 -40.51
CA ASP A 246 -6.59 -8.55 -41.68
C ASP A 246 -5.56 -7.44 -41.43
N ASP A 247 -4.48 -7.44 -42.23
CA ASP A 247 -3.36 -6.51 -42.11
C ASP A 247 -3.81 -5.03 -42.12
N LYS A 248 -4.92 -4.72 -42.79
CA LYS A 248 -5.45 -3.35 -42.88
C LYS A 248 -6.17 -2.88 -41.62
N SER A 249 -6.81 -3.80 -40.88
CA SER A 249 -7.55 -3.45 -39.67
C SER A 249 -6.75 -3.68 -38.39
N ALA A 250 -5.77 -4.60 -38.41
CA ALA A 250 -4.96 -4.96 -37.27
C ALA A 250 -4.29 -3.75 -36.58
N GLU A 251 -3.80 -2.78 -37.35
CA GLU A 251 -3.15 -1.56 -36.84
C GLU A 251 -4.08 -0.70 -35.96
N TYR A 252 -5.39 -0.72 -36.23
CA TYR A 252 -6.37 0.13 -35.55
C TYR A 252 -7.03 -0.54 -34.34
N ILE A 253 -6.79 -1.84 -34.13
CA ILE A 253 -7.43 -2.59 -33.05
C ILE A 253 -6.65 -2.41 -31.75
N PRO A 254 -7.31 -2.05 -30.65
CA PRO A 254 -6.66 -1.97 -29.35
C PRO A 254 -5.98 -3.29 -28.98
N LYS A 255 -4.72 -3.22 -28.53
CA LYS A 255 -3.97 -4.40 -28.08
C LYS A 255 -4.67 -5.19 -26.98
N SER A 256 -5.53 -4.56 -26.18
CA SER A 256 -6.37 -5.25 -25.19
C SER A 256 -7.34 -6.24 -25.84
N ILE A 257 -8.01 -5.85 -26.93
CA ILE A 257 -8.89 -6.73 -27.69
C ILE A 257 -8.09 -7.85 -28.36
N VAL A 258 -6.91 -7.53 -28.89
CA VAL A 258 -5.99 -8.52 -29.47
C VAL A 258 -5.60 -9.59 -28.46
N LYS A 259 -5.20 -9.16 -27.26
CA LYS A 259 -4.90 -10.03 -26.12
C LYS A 259 -6.10 -10.91 -25.76
N ASP A 260 -7.30 -10.34 -25.61
CA ASP A 260 -8.49 -11.09 -25.21
C ASP A 260 -8.93 -12.11 -26.28
N LEU A 261 -8.80 -11.79 -27.57
CA LEU A 261 -9.08 -12.73 -28.65
C LEU A 261 -8.03 -13.84 -28.76
N ALA A 262 -6.75 -13.54 -28.52
CA ALA A 262 -5.71 -14.56 -28.40
C ALA A 262 -6.05 -15.57 -27.29
N TYR A 263 -6.54 -15.09 -26.14
CA TYR A 263 -7.00 -15.94 -25.05
C TYR A 263 -8.14 -16.87 -25.48
N LEU A 264 -9.17 -16.33 -26.13
CA LEU A 264 -10.34 -17.09 -26.58
C LEU A 264 -10.00 -18.14 -27.66
N ASN A 265 -8.98 -17.87 -28.46
CA ASN A 265 -8.47 -18.79 -29.48
C ASN A 265 -7.43 -19.79 -28.94
N ASN A 266 -7.16 -19.78 -27.62
CA ASN A 266 -6.10 -20.58 -26.97
C ASN A 266 -4.68 -20.31 -27.52
N ASP A 267 -4.45 -19.13 -28.07
CA ASP A 267 -3.13 -18.69 -28.54
C ASP A 267 -2.33 -18.10 -27.35
N PHE A 268 -1.73 -19.00 -26.58
CA PHE A 268 -0.99 -18.66 -25.37
C PHE A 268 0.21 -17.75 -25.65
N GLU A 269 0.96 -18.00 -26.73
CA GLU A 269 2.14 -17.21 -27.06
C GLU A 269 1.75 -15.77 -27.41
N TYR A 270 0.77 -15.61 -28.30
CA TYR A 270 0.34 -14.29 -28.74
C TYR A 270 -0.34 -13.49 -27.62
N TYR A 271 -1.03 -14.17 -26.69
CA TYR A 271 -1.57 -13.56 -25.47
C TYR A 271 -0.47 -12.88 -24.64
N PHE A 272 0.58 -13.63 -24.29
CA PHE A 272 1.64 -13.11 -23.42
C PHE A 272 2.50 -12.06 -24.13
N ILE A 273 2.75 -12.19 -25.44
CA ILE A 273 3.40 -11.14 -26.22
C ILE A 273 2.57 -9.85 -26.17
N SER A 274 1.26 -9.94 -26.41
CA SER A 274 0.36 -8.79 -26.37
C SER A 274 0.31 -8.14 -24.98
N LEU A 275 0.23 -8.96 -23.93
CA LEU A 275 0.24 -8.49 -22.54
C LEU A 275 1.54 -7.76 -22.19
N ILE A 276 2.70 -8.33 -22.55
CA ILE A 276 4.01 -7.69 -22.32
C ILE A 276 4.09 -6.37 -23.07
N GLN A 277 3.62 -6.30 -24.31
CA GLN A 277 3.60 -5.04 -25.07
C GLN A 277 2.71 -3.98 -24.42
N ILE A 278 1.55 -4.36 -23.88
CA ILE A 278 0.65 -3.45 -23.15
C ILE A 278 1.36 -2.91 -21.90
N ILE A 279 2.03 -3.78 -21.15
CA ILE A 279 2.75 -3.41 -19.92
C ILE A 279 3.93 -2.50 -20.25
N LEU A 280 4.78 -2.87 -21.21
CA LEU A 280 5.92 -2.06 -21.64
C LEU A 280 5.50 -0.68 -22.15
N ALA A 281 4.36 -0.57 -22.84
CA ALA A 281 3.84 0.71 -23.30
C ALA A 281 3.42 1.66 -22.17
N ARG A 282 3.18 1.16 -20.95
CA ARG A 282 2.82 1.96 -19.78
C ARG A 282 4.00 2.30 -18.88
N ILE A 283 5.15 1.65 -19.07
CA ILE A 283 6.34 1.86 -18.25
C ILE A 283 7.06 3.13 -18.69
N ASN A 284 7.38 3.99 -17.71
CA ASN A 284 8.23 5.15 -17.90
C ASN A 284 9.32 5.22 -16.82
N LEU A 285 10.30 6.10 -17.01
CA LEU A 285 11.45 6.22 -16.11
C LEU A 285 11.06 6.67 -14.69
N ILE A 286 10.10 7.58 -14.57
CA ILE A 286 9.64 8.12 -13.28
C ILE A 286 8.99 7.01 -12.47
N GLY A 287 8.08 6.26 -13.09
CA GLY A 287 7.43 5.11 -12.48
C GLY A 287 8.41 4.01 -12.11
N PHE A 288 9.42 3.74 -12.95
CA PHE A 288 10.49 2.80 -12.61
C PHE A 288 11.29 3.23 -11.37
N ILE A 289 11.70 4.51 -11.29
CA ILE A 289 12.43 5.05 -10.14
C ILE A 289 11.55 5.01 -8.88
N ALA A 290 10.29 5.44 -8.96
CA ALA A 290 9.35 5.41 -7.85
C ALA A 290 9.15 3.99 -7.30
N SER A 291 8.90 3.02 -8.19
CA SER A 291 8.76 1.61 -7.84
C SER A 291 10.02 1.06 -7.17
N LEU A 292 11.21 1.40 -7.68
CA LEU A 292 12.48 1.02 -7.05
C LEU A 292 12.63 1.60 -5.65
N LEU A 293 12.34 2.90 -5.46
CA LEU A 293 12.42 3.54 -4.14
C LEU A 293 11.53 2.85 -3.11
N ILE A 294 10.30 2.50 -3.50
CA ILE A 294 9.35 1.78 -2.64
C ILE A 294 9.88 0.37 -2.32
N THR A 295 10.30 -0.39 -3.33
CA THR A 295 10.84 -1.74 -3.16
C THR A 295 12.06 -1.75 -2.25
N PHE A 296 13.04 -0.85 -2.47
CA PHE A 296 14.23 -0.76 -1.62
C PHE A 296 13.87 -0.38 -0.19
N THR A 297 12.92 0.54 -0.01
CA THR A 297 12.41 0.94 1.31
C THR A 297 12.02 -0.29 2.12
N TYR A 298 11.18 -1.14 1.55
CA TYR A 298 10.62 -2.29 2.26
C TYR A 298 11.54 -3.52 2.32
N ILE A 299 12.37 -3.79 1.30
CA ILE A 299 13.38 -4.87 1.39
C ILE A 299 14.36 -4.59 2.52
N ILE A 300 14.88 -3.37 2.62
CA ILE A 300 15.82 -3.01 3.68
C ILE A 300 15.11 -3.05 5.04
N TYR A 301 13.86 -2.58 5.14
CA TYR A 301 13.07 -2.72 6.37
C TYR A 301 12.93 -4.19 6.81
N LEU A 302 12.50 -5.09 5.91
CA LEU A 302 12.37 -6.52 6.20
C LEU A 302 13.71 -7.09 6.68
N ARG A 303 14.80 -6.77 5.98
CA ARG A 303 16.15 -7.19 6.40
C ARG A 303 16.58 -6.56 7.72
N MET A 304 16.09 -5.39 8.12
CA MET A 304 16.39 -4.81 9.43
C MET A 304 15.57 -5.47 10.55
N ALA A 305 14.34 -5.88 10.25
CA ALA A 305 13.43 -6.57 11.17
C ALA A 305 13.81 -8.03 11.44
N ASP A 306 14.43 -8.69 10.47
CA ASP A 306 15.10 -9.98 10.61
C ASP A 306 16.18 -9.93 11.70
N LEU A 307 15.93 -10.50 12.87
CA LEU A 307 16.80 -10.27 14.02
C LEU A 307 17.97 -11.25 14.13
N TYR A 308 17.76 -12.51 13.74
CA TYR A 308 18.64 -13.60 14.14
C TYR A 308 19.48 -14.16 12.99
N GLU A 309 18.91 -14.31 11.79
CA GLU A 309 19.61 -14.85 10.63
C GLU A 309 19.35 -14.01 9.38
N LYS A 310 20.23 -13.06 9.08
CA LYS A 310 20.05 -12.17 7.93
C LYS A 310 20.05 -12.94 6.61
N GLU A 311 18.96 -12.79 5.87
CA GLU A 311 18.84 -13.37 4.53
C GLU A 311 19.86 -12.81 3.52
N LYS A 312 20.39 -13.71 2.68
CA LYS A 312 21.37 -13.38 1.64
C LYS A 312 20.68 -12.68 0.47
N ILE A 313 21.31 -11.60 -0.03
CA ILE A 313 20.77 -10.77 -1.13
C ILE A 313 20.40 -11.61 -2.36
N ARG A 314 21.18 -12.64 -2.70
CA ARG A 314 20.89 -13.53 -3.83
C ARG A 314 19.50 -14.18 -3.71
N HIS A 315 19.12 -14.65 -2.53
CA HIS A 315 17.84 -15.32 -2.32
C HIS A 315 16.68 -14.34 -2.38
N ILE A 316 16.88 -13.14 -1.81
CA ILE A 316 15.93 -12.03 -1.92
C ILE A 316 15.66 -11.70 -3.38
N LEU A 317 16.71 -11.54 -4.20
CA LEU A 317 16.56 -11.23 -5.62
C LEU A 317 15.85 -12.34 -6.39
N ILE A 318 16.17 -13.61 -6.13
CA ILE A 318 15.49 -14.75 -6.78
C ILE A 318 13.98 -14.70 -6.51
N VAL A 319 13.57 -14.60 -5.24
CA VAL A 319 12.14 -14.60 -4.89
C VAL A 319 11.45 -13.33 -5.37
N PHE A 320 12.12 -12.18 -5.33
CA PHE A 320 11.60 -10.93 -5.87
C PHE A 320 11.31 -11.03 -7.37
N PHE A 321 12.28 -11.49 -8.17
CA PHE A 321 12.10 -11.63 -9.62
C PHE A 321 11.10 -12.73 -9.98
N MET A 322 11.00 -13.80 -9.17
CA MET A 322 9.91 -14.76 -9.31
C MET A 322 8.55 -14.08 -9.07
N GLY A 323 8.39 -13.28 -8.01
CA GLY A 323 7.15 -12.53 -7.75
C GLY A 323 6.77 -11.59 -8.91
N ALA A 324 7.76 -10.87 -9.45
CA ALA A 324 7.58 -10.02 -10.64
C ALA A 324 7.24 -10.82 -11.91
N PHE A 325 7.77 -12.03 -12.06
CA PHE A 325 7.44 -12.90 -13.20
C PHE A 325 6.05 -13.52 -13.06
N PHE A 326 5.67 -13.96 -11.87
CA PHE A 326 4.35 -14.56 -11.64
C PHE A 326 3.20 -13.55 -11.75
N SER A 327 3.46 -12.24 -11.62
CA SER A 327 2.41 -11.23 -11.79
C SER A 327 1.80 -11.22 -13.20
N PHE A 328 2.55 -11.61 -14.23
CA PHE A 328 2.01 -11.72 -15.61
C PHE A 328 0.89 -12.78 -15.72
N PHE A 329 0.91 -13.83 -14.89
CA PHE A 329 -0.14 -14.86 -14.87
C PHE A 329 -1.43 -14.38 -14.19
N CYS A 330 -1.37 -13.27 -13.44
CA CYS A 330 -2.54 -12.71 -12.77
C CYS A 330 -3.62 -12.28 -13.75
N ASP A 331 -3.23 -11.60 -14.84
CA ASP A 331 -4.15 -11.16 -15.89
C ASP A 331 -4.75 -12.38 -16.59
N TYR A 332 -3.92 -13.37 -16.94
CA TYR A 332 -4.37 -14.61 -17.59
C TYR A 332 -5.44 -15.35 -16.78
N MET A 333 -5.21 -15.50 -15.47
CA MET A 333 -6.18 -16.12 -14.57
C MET A 333 -7.43 -15.24 -14.36
N SER A 334 -7.32 -13.92 -14.38
CA SER A 334 -8.47 -13.01 -14.27
C SER A 334 -9.33 -13.04 -15.53
N THR A 335 -8.71 -13.13 -16.71
CA THR A 335 -9.37 -13.28 -18.02
C THR A 335 -10.25 -14.54 -18.05
N PHE A 336 -9.85 -15.62 -17.38
CA PHE A 336 -10.68 -16.83 -17.23
C PHE A 336 -12.03 -16.54 -16.58
N PHE A 337 -12.05 -15.79 -15.48
CA PHE A 337 -13.28 -15.45 -14.77
C PHE A 337 -14.20 -14.57 -15.62
N ASN A 338 -13.62 -13.66 -16.40
CA ASN A 338 -14.39 -12.79 -17.30
C ASN A 338 -15.09 -13.61 -18.41
N TYR A 339 -14.33 -14.45 -19.14
CA TYR A 339 -14.85 -15.08 -20.36
C TYR A 339 -15.52 -16.45 -20.15
N TYR A 340 -15.10 -17.24 -19.17
CA TYR A 340 -15.65 -18.59 -18.96
C TYR A 340 -16.60 -18.67 -17.77
N VAL A 341 -16.35 -17.90 -16.70
CA VAL A 341 -17.23 -17.87 -15.52
C VAL A 341 -18.28 -16.75 -15.65
N HIS A 342 -18.06 -15.78 -16.56
CA HIS A 342 -18.88 -14.58 -16.73
C HIS A 342 -19.05 -13.77 -15.44
N PHE A 343 -18.00 -13.76 -14.62
CA PHE A 343 -17.99 -13.05 -13.36
C PHE A 343 -17.18 -11.76 -13.49
N ASN A 344 -17.89 -10.65 -13.62
CA ASN A 344 -17.35 -9.31 -13.78
C ASN A 344 -17.97 -8.35 -12.77
N ARG A 345 -17.33 -7.19 -12.57
CA ARG A 345 -17.93 -6.09 -11.83
C ARG A 345 -19.15 -5.55 -12.58
N ASN A 346 -20.19 -5.22 -11.84
CA ASN A 346 -21.44 -4.67 -12.40
C ASN A 346 -21.93 -3.43 -11.63
N GLY A 347 -21.17 -2.95 -10.65
CA GLY A 347 -21.52 -1.81 -9.82
C GLY A 347 -22.35 -2.17 -8.58
N GLU A 348 -22.90 -3.37 -8.50
CA GLU A 348 -23.67 -3.82 -7.34
C GLU A 348 -22.73 -4.20 -6.18
N PRO A 349 -22.92 -3.65 -4.96
CA PRO A 349 -21.97 -3.83 -3.86
C PRO A 349 -21.67 -5.28 -3.51
N VAL A 350 -22.67 -6.16 -3.52
CA VAL A 350 -22.48 -7.58 -3.15
C VAL A 350 -21.72 -8.33 -4.26
N ASN A 351 -22.06 -8.08 -5.52
CA ASN A 351 -21.36 -8.69 -6.66
C ASN A 351 -19.89 -8.24 -6.68
N ASP A 352 -19.66 -6.94 -6.56
CA ASP A 352 -18.33 -6.35 -6.66
C ASP A 352 -17.46 -6.69 -5.44
N LEU A 353 -18.05 -6.90 -4.25
CA LEU A 353 -17.35 -7.46 -3.09
C LEU A 353 -16.91 -8.90 -3.37
N MET A 354 -17.82 -9.75 -3.87
CA MET A 354 -17.48 -11.14 -4.21
C MET A 354 -16.44 -11.21 -5.33
N TYR A 355 -16.53 -10.32 -6.33
CA TYR A 355 -15.54 -10.20 -7.40
C TYR A 355 -14.18 -9.80 -6.82
N SER A 356 -14.17 -8.81 -5.93
CA SER A 356 -12.92 -8.36 -5.28
C SER A 356 -12.30 -9.45 -4.43
N ILE A 357 -13.09 -10.31 -3.77
CA ILE A 357 -12.57 -11.43 -2.95
C ILE A 357 -12.08 -12.58 -3.81
N ILE A 358 -12.89 -13.05 -4.76
CA ILE A 358 -12.61 -14.29 -5.52
C ILE A 358 -11.65 -14.02 -6.67
N VAL A 359 -11.95 -13.02 -7.50
CA VAL A 359 -11.17 -12.72 -8.70
C VAL A 359 -9.95 -11.92 -8.30
N THR A 360 -10.10 -10.72 -7.73
CA THR A 360 -8.93 -9.89 -7.41
C THR A 360 -8.08 -10.51 -6.29
N GLY A 361 -8.65 -10.70 -5.09
CA GLY A 361 -7.92 -11.23 -3.94
C GLY A 361 -7.44 -12.67 -4.14
N GLY A 362 -8.34 -13.56 -4.57
CA GLY A 362 -8.03 -14.98 -4.74
C GLY A 362 -6.97 -15.24 -5.82
N VAL A 363 -7.12 -14.67 -7.02
CA VAL A 363 -6.14 -14.87 -8.10
C VAL A 363 -4.80 -14.24 -7.74
N GLU A 364 -4.79 -12.99 -7.26
CA GLU A 364 -3.54 -12.32 -6.94
C GLU A 364 -2.76 -13.00 -5.81
N GLU A 365 -3.44 -13.41 -4.73
CA GLU A 365 -2.75 -14.10 -3.63
C GLU A 365 -2.29 -15.51 -4.05
N THR A 366 -2.95 -16.13 -5.05
CA THR A 366 -2.48 -17.39 -5.64
C THR A 366 -1.13 -17.18 -6.32
N VAL A 367 -1.01 -16.18 -7.22
CA VAL A 367 0.24 -15.95 -7.93
C VAL A 367 1.36 -15.42 -7.02
N LYS A 368 1.03 -14.64 -5.99
CA LYS A 368 2.00 -14.11 -5.02
C LYS A 368 2.56 -15.18 -4.08
N ILE A 369 1.80 -16.20 -3.72
CA ILE A 369 2.30 -17.23 -2.80
C ILE A 369 3.16 -18.29 -3.50
N LEU A 370 3.00 -18.48 -4.82
CA LEU A 370 3.72 -19.49 -5.60
C LEU A 370 5.26 -19.38 -5.45
N PRO A 371 5.89 -18.20 -5.56
CA PRO A 371 7.33 -18.08 -5.34
C PRO A 371 7.80 -18.60 -3.97
N LEU A 372 7.08 -18.31 -2.88
CA LEU A 372 7.41 -18.85 -1.56
C LEU A 372 7.30 -20.37 -1.54
N VAL A 373 6.20 -20.92 -2.06
CA VAL A 373 5.97 -22.38 -2.07
C VAL A 373 7.07 -23.09 -2.87
N ILE A 374 7.39 -22.60 -4.07
CA ILE A 374 8.48 -23.12 -4.89
C ILE A 374 9.80 -23.02 -4.12
N PHE A 375 10.09 -21.86 -3.51
CA PHE A 375 11.33 -21.65 -2.78
C PHE A 375 11.49 -22.60 -1.58
N ILE A 376 10.42 -22.89 -0.84
CA ILE A 376 10.41 -23.89 0.25
C ILE A 376 10.61 -25.32 -0.28
N LEU A 377 10.00 -25.66 -1.42
CA LEU A 377 10.07 -27.01 -1.98
C LEU A 377 11.46 -27.34 -2.54
N PHE A 378 12.14 -26.36 -3.14
CA PHE A 378 13.43 -26.57 -3.81
C PHE A 378 14.64 -26.15 -2.97
N THR A 379 14.45 -25.50 -1.83
CA THR A 379 15.57 -25.03 -0.98
C THR A 379 15.34 -25.36 0.49
N LYS A 380 16.43 -25.40 1.27
CA LYS A 380 16.40 -25.51 2.73
C LYS A 380 16.68 -24.19 3.44
N ILE A 381 16.55 -23.07 2.71
CA ILE A 381 16.92 -21.73 3.18
C ILE A 381 15.87 -21.22 4.18
N VAL A 382 14.58 -21.47 3.91
CA VAL A 382 13.49 -21.10 4.81
C VAL A 382 13.49 -22.03 6.02
N ASP A 383 14.13 -21.60 7.10
CA ASP A 383 14.52 -22.48 8.19
C ASP A 383 14.06 -21.99 9.57
N GLU A 384 13.65 -20.72 9.69
CA GLU A 384 12.98 -20.14 10.85
C GLU A 384 11.58 -19.56 10.50
N PRO A 385 10.72 -19.31 11.51
CA PRO A 385 9.36 -18.80 11.27
C PRO A 385 9.31 -17.47 10.53
N TYR A 386 10.29 -16.59 10.72
CA TYR A 386 10.30 -15.25 10.15
C TYR A 386 10.53 -15.31 8.63
N ASP A 387 11.37 -16.22 8.14
CA ASP A 387 11.68 -16.43 6.72
C ASP A 387 10.42 -16.66 5.88
N TYR A 388 9.43 -17.38 6.41
CA TYR A 388 8.14 -17.58 5.72
C TYR A 388 7.46 -16.25 5.44
N ILE A 389 7.38 -15.37 6.45
CA ILE A 389 6.79 -14.03 6.33
C ILE A 389 7.66 -13.16 5.43
N PHE A 390 8.98 -13.23 5.60
CA PHE A 390 9.97 -12.47 4.84
C PHE A 390 9.86 -12.78 3.34
N TYR A 391 9.95 -14.05 2.93
CA TYR A 391 9.91 -14.44 1.52
C TYR A 391 8.51 -14.29 0.89
N ALA A 392 7.42 -14.46 1.64
CA ALA A 392 6.09 -14.06 1.15
C ALA A 392 6.03 -12.55 0.89
N SER A 393 6.58 -11.73 1.78
CA SER A 393 6.63 -10.28 1.61
C SER A 393 7.52 -9.88 0.43
N VAL A 394 8.66 -10.54 0.23
CA VAL A 394 9.55 -10.30 -0.92
C VAL A 394 8.88 -10.70 -2.24
N SER A 395 8.14 -11.80 -2.27
CA SER A 395 7.35 -12.20 -3.43
C SER A 395 6.27 -11.15 -3.76
N ALA A 396 5.53 -10.69 -2.75
CA ALA A 396 4.54 -9.63 -2.90
C ALA A 396 5.15 -8.29 -3.32
N LEU A 397 6.39 -7.98 -2.90
CA LEU A 397 7.15 -6.82 -3.35
C LEU A 397 7.53 -6.92 -4.84
N GLY A 398 7.87 -8.13 -5.32
CA GLY A 398 8.11 -8.39 -6.74
C GLY A 398 6.85 -8.17 -7.59
N PHE A 399 5.71 -8.71 -7.13
CA PHE A 399 4.43 -8.50 -7.78
C PHE A 399 4.05 -7.01 -7.84
N SER A 400 4.08 -6.34 -6.68
CA SER A 400 3.69 -4.93 -6.58
C SER A 400 4.68 -3.99 -7.28
N PHE A 401 5.92 -4.40 -7.52
CA PHE A 401 6.87 -3.64 -8.34
C PHE A 401 6.37 -3.49 -9.79
N ILE A 402 5.95 -4.59 -10.43
CA ILE A 402 5.39 -4.56 -11.79
C ILE A 402 4.09 -3.76 -11.80
N GLU A 403 3.23 -3.99 -10.81
CA GLU A 403 1.98 -3.25 -10.69
C GLU A 403 2.22 -1.74 -10.55
N ASN A 404 3.08 -1.32 -9.62
CA ASN A 404 3.42 0.10 -9.43
C ASN A 404 3.98 0.73 -10.71
N MET A 405 4.83 0.02 -11.46
CA MET A 405 5.33 0.52 -12.75
C MET A 405 4.21 0.76 -13.78
N ILE A 406 3.14 -0.03 -13.75
CA ILE A 406 1.97 0.15 -14.63
C ILE A 406 1.11 1.32 -14.16
N TYR A 407 0.98 1.52 -12.84
CA TYR A 407 0.15 2.57 -12.24
C TYR A 407 0.79 3.96 -12.32
N PHE A 408 2.12 4.06 -12.21
CA PHE A 408 2.85 5.32 -12.25
C PHE A 408 3.06 5.83 -13.67
N HIS A 409 1.97 5.89 -14.45
CA HIS A 409 1.96 6.62 -15.71
C HIS A 409 2.14 8.13 -15.44
N THR A 410 2.61 8.88 -16.43
CA THR A 410 2.93 10.32 -16.31
C THR A 410 1.74 11.15 -15.79
N ASP A 411 0.52 10.66 -16.01
CA ASP A 411 -0.74 11.33 -15.67
C ASP A 411 -1.27 10.95 -14.27
N SER A 412 -0.57 10.07 -13.54
CA SER A 412 -1.00 9.52 -12.24
C SER A 412 0.17 9.45 -11.25
N VAL A 413 0.98 10.51 -11.21
CA VAL A 413 2.13 10.59 -10.30
C VAL A 413 1.69 10.83 -8.85
N ASP A 414 0.51 11.44 -8.67
CA ASP A 414 -0.10 11.81 -7.38
C ASP A 414 -0.54 10.63 -6.50
N ILE A 415 -0.42 9.39 -6.99
CA ILE A 415 -0.76 8.18 -6.21
C ILE A 415 0.46 7.45 -5.65
N ILE A 416 1.69 7.90 -5.94
CA ILE A 416 2.93 7.21 -5.54
C ILE A 416 2.97 6.98 -4.02
N HIS A 417 2.68 8.01 -3.22
CA HIS A 417 2.66 7.93 -1.77
C HIS A 417 1.57 6.99 -1.24
N GLY A 418 0.37 7.02 -1.84
CA GLY A 418 -0.71 6.13 -1.48
C GLY A 418 -0.31 4.68 -1.71
N ARG A 419 0.36 4.39 -2.83
CA ARG A 419 0.87 3.05 -3.11
C ARG A 419 2.00 2.65 -2.15
N ALA A 420 2.94 3.54 -1.87
CA ALA A 420 4.04 3.30 -0.95
C ALA A 420 3.55 3.00 0.47
N LEU A 421 2.67 3.85 1.01
CA LEU A 421 2.25 3.79 2.41
C LEU A 421 1.19 2.72 2.65
N ILE A 422 0.25 2.55 1.72
CA ILE A 422 -0.96 1.78 1.97
C ILE A 422 -0.92 0.47 1.18
N SER A 423 -0.78 0.56 -0.14
CA SER A 423 -0.91 -0.60 -1.02
C SER A 423 0.22 -1.62 -0.86
N VAL A 424 1.48 -1.21 -0.93
CA VAL A 424 2.64 -2.13 -0.84
C VAL A 424 2.71 -2.79 0.53
N VAL A 425 2.36 -2.07 1.59
CA VAL A 425 2.20 -2.66 2.93
C VAL A 425 1.07 -3.69 2.97
N GLY A 426 -0.05 -3.39 2.31
CA GLY A 426 -1.17 -4.32 2.11
C GLY A 426 -0.73 -5.61 1.41
N HIS A 427 -0.05 -5.51 0.26
CA HIS A 427 0.44 -6.67 -0.50
C HIS A 427 1.32 -7.57 0.36
N MET A 428 2.30 -7.02 1.08
CA MET A 428 3.14 -7.80 1.99
C MET A 428 2.31 -8.46 3.11
N PHE A 429 1.35 -7.74 3.68
CA PHE A 429 0.47 -8.28 4.72
C PHE A 429 -0.40 -9.44 4.21
N PHE A 430 -1.08 -9.29 3.06
CA PHE A 430 -2.01 -10.31 2.54
C PHE A 430 -1.29 -11.62 2.27
N SER A 431 -0.14 -11.57 1.60
CA SER A 431 0.66 -12.78 1.37
C SER A 431 1.26 -13.33 2.67
N SER A 432 1.57 -12.47 3.64
CA SER A 432 2.00 -12.88 4.98
C SER A 432 0.91 -13.64 5.77
N ILE A 433 -0.39 -13.44 5.49
CA ILE A 433 -1.46 -14.23 6.13
C ILE A 433 -1.27 -15.71 5.79
N ILE A 434 -1.05 -16.02 4.51
CA ILE A 434 -0.87 -17.40 4.05
C ILE A 434 0.41 -18.00 4.63
N ALA A 435 1.50 -17.26 4.57
CA ALA A 435 2.79 -17.66 5.16
C ALA A 435 2.68 -17.93 6.66
N TYR A 436 1.92 -17.10 7.39
CA TYR A 436 1.71 -17.30 8.82
C TYR A 436 0.90 -18.58 9.11
N GLY A 437 -0.03 -18.97 8.23
CA GLY A 437 -0.68 -20.29 8.29
C GLY A 437 0.33 -21.45 8.23
N LEU A 438 1.32 -21.37 7.34
CA LEU A 438 2.43 -22.34 7.25
C LEU A 438 3.31 -22.33 8.52
N VAL A 439 3.59 -21.13 9.05
CA VAL A 439 4.33 -20.96 10.31
C VAL A 439 3.60 -21.66 11.46
N LEU A 440 2.29 -21.45 11.59
CA LEU A 440 1.48 -22.09 12.63
C LEU A 440 1.48 -23.61 12.49
N ALA A 441 1.35 -24.13 11.26
CA ALA A 441 1.37 -25.57 11.01
C ALA A 441 2.69 -26.20 11.46
N LYS A 442 3.82 -25.61 11.05
CA LYS A 442 5.16 -26.17 11.30
C LYS A 442 5.63 -25.96 12.75
N TYR A 443 5.49 -24.75 13.29
CA TYR A 443 6.16 -24.36 14.54
C TYR A 443 5.25 -24.34 15.77
N LYS A 444 3.93 -24.18 15.60
CA LYS A 444 2.98 -24.11 16.73
C LYS A 444 2.22 -25.42 16.94
N PHE A 445 1.54 -25.89 15.91
CA PHE A 445 0.64 -27.03 16.01
C PHE A 445 1.31 -28.35 15.60
N LYS A 446 2.43 -28.29 14.86
CA LYS A 446 3.17 -29.46 14.35
C LYS A 446 2.24 -30.39 13.55
N THR A 447 1.39 -29.80 12.70
CA THR A 447 0.41 -30.50 11.86
C THR A 447 0.79 -30.41 10.39
N HIS A 448 0.12 -31.21 9.54
CA HIS A 448 0.25 -31.06 8.10
C HIS A 448 -0.06 -29.62 7.65
N PRO A 449 0.71 -29.02 6.71
CA PRO A 449 0.56 -27.60 6.35
C PRO A 449 -0.70 -27.28 5.56
N LEU A 450 -1.22 -28.21 4.75
CA LEU A 450 -2.30 -27.93 3.79
C LEU A 450 -3.59 -27.34 4.42
N PRO A 451 -4.15 -27.87 5.53
CA PRO A 451 -5.38 -27.32 6.08
C PRO A 451 -5.24 -25.85 6.50
N LEU A 452 -4.13 -25.52 7.17
CA LEU A 452 -3.87 -24.14 7.58
C LEU A 452 -3.49 -23.25 6.41
N PHE A 453 -2.80 -23.78 5.39
CA PHE A 453 -2.55 -23.06 4.15
C PHE A 453 -3.86 -22.60 3.50
N PHE A 454 -4.83 -23.48 3.28
CA PHE A 454 -6.10 -23.13 2.63
C PHE A 454 -6.98 -22.20 3.47
N VAL A 455 -7.06 -22.42 4.80
CA VAL A 455 -7.82 -21.53 5.68
C VAL A 455 -7.25 -20.11 5.66
N PHE A 456 -5.92 -19.97 5.75
CA PHE A 456 -5.28 -18.66 5.73
C PHE A 456 -5.24 -18.06 4.32
N PHE A 457 -5.24 -18.87 3.25
CA PHE A 457 -5.48 -18.41 1.89
C PHE A 457 -6.84 -17.74 1.73
N ILE A 458 -7.91 -18.35 2.25
CA ILE A 458 -9.26 -17.75 2.24
C ILE A 458 -9.25 -16.43 3.02
N PHE A 459 -8.59 -16.36 4.17
CA PHE A 459 -8.47 -15.10 4.92
C PHE A 459 -7.66 -14.05 4.17
N ALA A 460 -6.60 -14.44 3.44
CA ALA A 460 -5.83 -13.53 2.60
C ALA A 460 -6.69 -12.96 1.47
N ALA A 461 -7.40 -13.83 0.74
CA ALA A 461 -8.29 -13.44 -0.35
C ALA A 461 -9.43 -12.52 0.13
N ILE A 462 -10.07 -12.83 1.26
CA ILE A 462 -11.12 -11.98 1.86
C ILE A 462 -10.54 -10.62 2.28
N SER A 463 -9.40 -10.63 2.97
CA SER A 463 -8.77 -9.41 3.45
C SER A 463 -8.37 -8.51 2.27
N HIS A 464 -7.71 -9.07 1.26
CA HIS A 464 -7.30 -8.32 0.09
C HIS A 464 -8.49 -7.85 -0.75
N GLY A 465 -9.51 -8.69 -0.94
CA GLY A 465 -10.73 -8.29 -1.62
C GLY A 465 -11.46 -7.17 -0.90
N LEU A 466 -11.52 -7.20 0.43
CA LEU A 466 -12.09 -6.12 1.23
C LEU A 466 -11.29 -4.82 1.06
N TYR A 467 -9.95 -4.88 1.02
CA TYR A 467 -9.12 -3.72 0.73
C TYR A 467 -9.48 -3.06 -0.61
N ASN A 468 -9.57 -3.85 -1.68
CA ASN A 468 -9.92 -3.33 -3.01
C ASN A 468 -11.36 -2.81 -3.09
N PHE A 469 -12.30 -3.52 -2.47
CA PHE A 469 -13.70 -3.10 -2.41
C PHE A 469 -13.88 -1.77 -1.68
N LEU A 470 -13.27 -1.62 -0.49
CA LEU A 470 -13.36 -0.39 0.31
C LEU A 470 -12.76 0.82 -0.42
N LEU A 471 -11.67 0.63 -1.17
CA LEU A 471 -11.09 1.68 -2.00
C LEU A 471 -11.99 2.02 -3.19
N TYR A 472 -12.49 1.01 -3.91
CA TYR A 472 -13.32 1.21 -5.09
C TYR A 472 -14.63 1.95 -4.79
N PHE A 473 -15.29 1.63 -3.67
CA PHE A 473 -16.51 2.32 -3.23
C PHE A 473 -16.26 3.60 -2.40
N GLY A 474 -14.99 3.98 -2.17
CA GLY A 474 -14.64 5.21 -1.46
C GLY A 474 -15.02 5.24 0.04
N TYR A 475 -15.13 4.08 0.70
CA TYR A 475 -15.50 3.96 2.12
C TYR A 475 -14.34 4.32 3.08
N SER A 476 -13.87 5.56 2.99
CA SER A 476 -12.64 6.07 3.61
C SER A 476 -12.56 5.85 5.14
N PHE A 477 -13.65 6.09 5.88
CA PHE A 477 -13.66 5.91 7.34
C PHE A 477 -13.47 4.44 7.75
N ILE A 478 -14.19 3.53 7.08
CA ILE A 478 -14.09 2.09 7.33
C ILE A 478 -12.71 1.60 6.90
N PHE A 479 -12.19 2.11 5.78
CA PHE A 479 -10.87 1.80 5.27
C PHE A 479 -9.77 2.12 6.28
N VAL A 480 -9.80 3.30 6.92
CA VAL A 480 -8.82 3.66 7.96
C VAL A 480 -8.85 2.67 9.12
N PHE A 481 -10.04 2.33 9.64
CA PHE A 481 -10.15 1.36 10.73
C PHE A 481 -9.63 -0.03 10.33
N TYR A 482 -10.04 -0.50 9.15
CA TYR A 482 -9.56 -1.75 8.57
C TYR A 482 -8.02 -1.76 8.45
N TYR A 483 -7.44 -0.68 7.91
CA TYR A 483 -6.00 -0.54 7.73
C TYR A 483 -5.25 -0.61 9.08
N LEU A 484 -5.77 0.06 10.11
CA LEU A 484 -5.21 0.00 11.46
C LEU A 484 -5.22 -1.42 12.06
N VAL A 485 -6.28 -2.19 11.79
CA VAL A 485 -6.40 -3.59 12.24
C VAL A 485 -5.38 -4.47 11.54
N ILE A 486 -5.25 -4.38 10.21
CA ILE A 486 -4.33 -5.24 9.45
C ILE A 486 -2.86 -5.00 9.84
N ILE A 487 -2.45 -3.74 10.05
CA ILE A 487 -1.07 -3.42 10.50
C ILE A 487 -0.80 -4.04 11.87
N LYS A 488 -1.76 -3.97 12.79
CA LYS A 488 -1.63 -4.59 14.11
C LYS A 488 -1.49 -6.12 14.01
N ILE A 489 -2.27 -6.75 13.14
CA ILE A 489 -2.22 -8.21 12.92
C ILE A 489 -0.86 -8.58 12.32
N TRP A 490 -0.38 -7.84 11.31
CA TRP A 490 0.91 -8.10 10.68
C TRP A 490 2.09 -8.02 11.66
N VAL A 491 2.13 -6.96 12.48
CA VAL A 491 3.14 -6.83 13.56
C VAL A 491 3.05 -8.00 14.53
N THR A 492 1.85 -8.50 14.81
CA THR A 492 1.67 -9.68 15.67
C THR A 492 2.22 -10.96 15.01
N PHE A 493 2.07 -11.12 13.69
CA PHE A 493 2.64 -12.25 12.95
C PHE A 493 4.17 -12.22 13.01
N ILE A 494 4.76 -11.06 12.70
CA ILE A 494 6.22 -10.85 12.77
C ILE A 494 6.73 -11.10 14.18
N ASN A 495 6.09 -10.52 15.20
CA ASN A 495 6.51 -10.70 16.60
C ASN A 495 6.43 -12.17 17.03
N ASN A 496 5.37 -12.89 16.63
CA ASN A 496 5.24 -14.31 16.92
C ASN A 496 6.30 -15.14 16.19
N ALA A 497 6.61 -14.81 14.95
CA ALA A 497 7.64 -15.48 14.19
C ALA A 497 9.03 -15.29 14.83
N LEU A 498 9.39 -14.04 15.17
CA LEU A 498 10.63 -13.72 15.87
C LEU A 498 10.71 -14.42 17.24
N ASN A 499 9.61 -14.45 18.01
CA ASN A 499 9.57 -15.11 19.32
C ASN A 499 9.82 -16.63 19.28
N ASN A 500 9.51 -17.27 18.15
CA ASN A 500 9.60 -18.71 17.99
C ASN A 500 10.72 -19.13 17.01
N SER A 501 11.64 -18.21 16.70
CA SER A 501 12.88 -18.54 16.00
C SER A 501 13.71 -19.55 16.79
N LYS A 502 14.35 -20.48 16.07
CA LYS A 502 15.33 -21.41 16.63
C LYS A 502 16.65 -20.73 17.01
N TYR A 503 16.95 -19.57 16.41
CA TYR A 503 18.13 -18.76 16.68
C TYR A 503 17.89 -17.68 17.76
N PHE A 504 16.74 -17.72 18.44
CA PHE A 504 16.36 -16.71 19.43
C PHE A 504 17.44 -16.51 20.50
N THR A 505 17.95 -15.27 20.60
CA THR A 505 18.85 -14.80 21.66
C THR A 505 18.44 -13.41 22.16
N PHE A 506 18.56 -13.16 23.47
CA PHE A 506 18.32 -11.83 24.03
C PHE A 506 19.50 -10.87 23.85
N GLU A 507 20.65 -11.37 23.40
CA GLU A 507 21.80 -10.53 23.03
C GLU A 507 21.51 -9.75 21.75
N ALA A 508 20.75 -10.33 20.82
CA ALA A 508 20.30 -9.65 19.61
C ALA A 508 19.24 -8.61 19.99
N ARG A 509 19.60 -7.34 19.87
CA ARG A 509 18.69 -6.22 20.13
C ARG A 509 18.17 -5.68 18.81
N LEU A 510 16.85 -5.61 18.69
CA LEU A 510 16.23 -4.94 17.55
C LEU A 510 16.60 -3.44 17.60
N PRO A 511 17.17 -2.86 16.54
CA PRO A 511 17.54 -1.45 16.54
C PRO A 511 16.30 -0.59 16.27
N MET A 512 15.37 -0.56 17.24
CA MET A 512 14.03 0.05 17.10
C MET A 512 14.10 1.49 16.58
N THR A 513 14.96 2.31 17.17
CA THR A 513 15.17 3.71 16.77
C THR A 513 15.71 3.81 15.35
N LYS A 514 16.66 2.94 14.96
CA LYS A 514 17.22 2.91 13.60
C LYS A 514 16.14 2.54 12.57
N ILE A 515 15.32 1.52 12.84
CA ILE A 515 14.21 1.12 11.96
C ILE A 515 13.20 2.26 11.84
N GLN A 516 12.82 2.86 12.96
CA GLN A 516 11.86 3.95 12.99
C GLN A 516 12.36 5.15 12.16
N TYR A 517 13.60 5.59 12.37
CA TYR A 517 14.16 6.71 11.60
C TYR A 517 14.33 6.37 10.13
N TYR A 518 14.77 5.15 9.82
CA TYR A 518 14.89 4.68 8.44
C TYR A 518 13.56 4.77 7.69
N LEU A 519 12.48 4.23 8.27
CA LEU A 519 11.14 4.29 7.67
C LEU A 519 10.64 5.72 7.51
N ILE A 520 10.81 6.58 8.52
CA ILE A 520 10.38 7.99 8.41
C ILE A 520 11.15 8.70 7.28
N ILE A 521 12.47 8.57 7.23
CA ILE A 521 13.30 9.25 6.22
C ILE A 521 12.99 8.76 4.81
N THR A 522 12.94 7.45 4.61
CA THR A 522 12.73 6.86 3.27
C THR A 522 11.31 7.11 2.74
N LEU A 523 10.28 6.95 3.57
CA LEU A 523 8.90 7.23 3.17
C LEU A 523 8.66 8.74 2.95
N THR A 524 9.29 9.61 3.75
CA THR A 524 9.27 11.06 3.47
C THR A 524 10.04 11.39 2.20
N GLY A 525 11.14 10.68 1.91
CA GLY A 525 11.87 10.81 0.66
C GLY A 525 11.01 10.48 -0.57
N ILE A 526 10.14 9.48 -0.47
CA ILE A 526 9.15 9.16 -1.52
C ILE A 526 8.13 10.29 -1.70
N LEU A 527 7.61 10.88 -0.61
CA LEU A 527 6.73 12.06 -0.69
C LEU A 527 7.42 13.25 -1.36
N VAL A 528 8.69 13.49 -1.01
CA VAL A 528 9.50 14.57 -1.58
C VAL A 528 9.80 14.31 -3.06
N PHE A 529 10.08 13.06 -3.44
CA PHE A 529 10.26 12.66 -4.83
C PHE A 529 8.99 12.94 -5.65
N GLU A 530 7.84 12.47 -5.17
CA GLU A 530 6.55 12.73 -5.81
C GLU A 530 6.29 14.23 -5.98
N TYR A 531 6.51 15.02 -4.92
CA TYR A 531 6.36 16.48 -4.99
C TYR A 531 7.29 17.15 -6.00
N ALA A 532 8.56 16.73 -6.07
CA ALA A 532 9.51 17.26 -7.04
C ALA A 532 9.08 16.94 -8.48
N ILE A 533 8.60 15.71 -8.73
CA ILE A 533 8.07 15.32 -10.04
C ILE A 533 6.80 16.09 -10.37
N MET A 534 5.88 16.26 -9.42
CA MET A 534 4.68 17.06 -9.60
C MET A 534 5.04 18.52 -9.98
N GLY A 535 6.07 19.08 -9.35
CA GLY A 535 6.57 20.42 -9.67
C GLY A 535 7.18 20.49 -11.07
N TRP A 536 7.93 19.46 -11.46
CA TRP A 536 8.59 19.40 -12.76
C TRP A 536 7.60 19.22 -13.93
N ILE A 537 6.63 18.31 -13.79
CA ILE A 537 5.66 18.00 -14.86
C ILE A 537 4.57 19.06 -14.94
N PHE A 538 4.11 19.57 -13.80
CA PHE A 538 2.86 20.32 -13.72
C PHE A 538 2.98 21.74 -13.16
N GLY A 539 4.17 22.14 -12.76
CA GLY A 539 4.43 23.47 -12.21
C GLY A 539 4.34 23.55 -10.67
N PRO A 540 4.95 24.59 -10.07
CA PRO A 540 5.04 24.75 -8.62
C PRO A 540 3.69 24.87 -7.91
N HIS A 541 2.73 25.64 -8.44
CA HIS A 541 1.41 25.80 -7.81
C HIS A 541 0.71 24.46 -7.62
N ALA A 542 0.74 23.67 -8.69
CA ALA A 542 0.08 22.40 -8.80
C ALA A 542 0.71 21.34 -7.88
N ALA A 543 2.04 21.39 -7.71
CA ALA A 543 2.76 20.58 -6.73
C ALA A 543 2.46 20.98 -5.29
N ASN A 544 2.36 22.29 -5.02
CA ASN A 544 2.07 22.82 -3.69
C ASN A 544 0.67 22.44 -3.19
N ASP A 545 -0.31 22.39 -4.08
CA ASP A 545 -1.66 21.93 -3.73
C ASP A 545 -1.68 20.42 -3.46
N ALA A 546 -0.99 19.62 -4.28
CA ALA A 546 -0.87 18.18 -4.08
C ALA A 546 -0.20 17.84 -2.74
N ILE A 547 0.97 18.43 -2.45
CA ILE A 547 1.72 18.11 -1.22
C ILE A 547 0.97 18.53 0.05
N MET A 548 0.11 19.57 -0.02
CA MET A 548 -0.72 19.97 1.12
C MET A 548 -1.68 18.85 1.53
N SER A 549 -2.35 18.24 0.54
CA SER A 549 -3.22 17.08 0.74
C SER A 549 -2.41 15.89 1.26
N MET A 550 -1.30 15.56 0.58
CA MET A 550 -0.43 14.42 0.91
C MET A 550 0.19 14.50 2.31
N THR A 551 0.59 15.70 2.76
CA THR A 551 1.29 15.87 4.03
C THR A 551 0.36 15.57 5.21
N SER A 552 -0.91 15.96 5.12
CA SER A 552 -1.88 15.79 6.20
C SER A 552 -2.16 14.31 6.50
N THR A 553 -2.43 13.52 5.46
CA THR A 553 -2.75 12.09 5.56
C THR A 553 -1.48 11.23 5.63
N GLY A 554 -0.51 11.50 4.76
CA GLY A 554 0.75 10.76 4.63
C GLY A 554 1.60 10.81 5.90
N SER A 555 1.72 11.96 6.56
CA SER A 555 2.55 12.07 7.78
C SER A 555 2.02 11.21 8.93
N ILE A 556 0.68 11.12 9.07
CA ILE A 556 0.03 10.28 10.09
C ILE A 556 0.32 8.81 9.81
N VAL A 557 0.19 8.37 8.55
CA VAL A 557 0.44 6.97 8.16
C VAL A 557 1.91 6.61 8.28
N ILE A 558 2.83 7.48 7.84
CA ILE A 558 4.29 7.30 8.01
C ILE A 558 4.63 7.07 9.47
N PHE A 559 4.12 7.93 10.35
CA PHE A 559 4.37 7.78 11.77
C PHE A 559 3.83 6.45 12.31
N LEU A 560 2.59 6.12 11.95
CA LEU A 560 1.94 4.90 12.39
C LEU A 560 2.73 3.67 11.96
N LEU A 561 3.15 3.61 10.71
CA LEU A 561 3.98 2.53 10.16
C LEU A 561 5.33 2.49 10.86
N ALA A 562 6.09 3.60 10.87
CA ALA A 562 7.40 3.65 11.46
C ALA A 562 7.40 3.25 12.94
N PHE A 563 6.36 3.64 13.69
CA PHE A 563 6.21 3.25 15.08
C PHE A 563 5.83 1.76 15.21
N ARG A 564 4.76 1.30 14.54
CA ARG A 564 4.25 -0.07 14.70
C ARG A 564 5.23 -1.11 14.20
N LEU A 565 5.88 -0.86 13.08
CA LEU A 565 6.83 -1.77 12.43
C LEU A 565 8.22 -1.80 13.12
N SER A 566 8.49 -0.89 14.06
CA SER A 566 9.75 -0.90 14.83
C SER A 566 9.63 -1.49 16.24
N HIS A 567 8.41 -1.76 16.73
CA HIS A 567 8.17 -2.15 18.14
C HIS A 567 7.67 -3.59 18.26
N PHE A 568 8.58 -4.52 18.55
CA PHE A 568 8.27 -5.93 18.83
C PHE A 568 8.45 -6.27 20.32
N ASP A 569 7.51 -7.02 20.91
CA ASP A 569 7.59 -7.52 22.29
C ASP A 569 8.19 -8.92 22.29
N LEU A 570 9.53 -8.97 22.37
CA LEU A 570 10.31 -10.20 22.30
C LEU A 570 10.23 -10.99 23.60
N VAL A 571 9.64 -12.18 23.52
CA VAL A 571 9.50 -13.16 24.59
C VAL A 571 9.70 -14.54 24.01
N ARG A 572 10.74 -15.24 24.47
CA ARG A 572 11.15 -16.54 23.94
C ARG A 572 9.99 -17.54 23.96
N LYS A 573 9.74 -18.19 22.82
CA LYS A 573 8.70 -19.21 22.59
C LYS A 573 7.27 -18.76 22.91
N HIS A 574 7.01 -17.45 22.89
CA HIS A 574 5.68 -16.90 23.17
C HIS A 574 4.88 -16.67 21.90
N TRP A 575 3.62 -17.12 21.90
CA TRP A 575 2.64 -16.82 20.86
C TRP A 575 1.64 -15.80 21.40
N ASN A 576 1.70 -14.57 20.89
CA ASN A 576 0.72 -13.54 21.17
C ASN A 576 -0.63 -13.90 20.51
N ILE A 577 -1.71 -13.55 21.20
CA ILE A 577 -3.08 -13.66 20.68
C ILE A 577 -3.29 -12.56 19.64
N ILE A 578 -3.87 -12.92 18.50
CA ILE A 578 -4.30 -11.97 17.48
C ILE A 578 -5.53 -11.25 18.03
N ASP A 579 -5.39 -9.95 18.33
CA ASP A 579 -6.45 -9.12 18.89
C ASP A 579 -6.80 -8.00 17.90
N ILE A 580 -8.06 -7.89 17.51
CA ILE A 580 -8.55 -6.87 16.57
C ILE A 580 -8.82 -5.51 17.24
N ARG A 581 -8.81 -5.42 18.57
CA ARG A 581 -9.07 -4.15 19.28
C ARG A 581 -7.90 -3.19 19.09
N VAL A 582 -8.06 -2.18 18.26
CA VAL A 582 -7.01 -1.18 18.05
C VAL A 582 -7.17 -0.04 19.04
N ASN A 583 -6.08 0.28 19.75
CA ASN A 583 -5.94 1.60 20.35
C ASN A 583 -4.70 2.26 19.72
N PRO A 584 -4.88 3.25 18.83
CA PRO A 584 -3.78 3.86 18.09
C PRO A 584 -2.85 4.66 19.02
N PHE A 585 -3.30 5.05 20.20
CA PHE A 585 -2.58 5.93 21.14
C PHE A 585 -1.92 5.19 22.32
N ILE A 586 -2.16 3.89 22.50
CA ILE A 586 -1.48 3.12 23.54
C ILE A 586 -0.18 2.53 22.98
N PHE A 587 0.91 3.11 23.44
CA PHE A 587 2.28 2.68 23.17
C PHE A 587 2.83 1.99 24.43
N ARG A 588 3.20 0.71 24.30
CA ARG A 588 3.82 -0.05 25.41
C ARG A 588 5.25 -0.38 25.02
N GLN A 589 6.20 -0.02 25.87
CA GLN A 589 7.58 -0.45 25.67
C GLN A 589 7.69 -1.96 25.95
N PRO A 590 8.47 -2.69 25.15
CA PRO A 590 8.81 -4.07 25.45
C PRO A 590 9.65 -4.10 26.74
N LEU A 591 9.21 -4.92 27.71
CA LEU A 591 9.89 -5.09 28.98
C LEU A 591 11.08 -6.03 28.81
N ASN A 592 12.22 -5.52 28.34
CA ASN A 592 13.46 -6.30 28.26
C ASN A 592 14.47 -5.83 29.30
N PHE A 593 14.61 -6.60 30.38
CA PHE A 593 15.62 -6.40 31.41
C PHE A 593 16.76 -7.43 31.34
N VAL A 594 16.82 -8.24 30.27
CA VAL A 594 17.89 -9.23 30.13
C VAL A 594 19.24 -8.51 30.00
N GLY A 595 20.23 -8.97 30.76
CA GLY A 595 21.53 -8.32 30.93
C GLY A 595 21.61 -7.30 32.08
N TYR A 596 20.51 -7.01 32.78
CA TYR A 596 20.56 -6.12 33.95
C TYR A 596 21.03 -6.88 35.18
N LYS A 597 22.02 -6.30 35.88
CA LYS A 597 22.39 -6.73 37.23
C LYS A 597 21.46 -6.09 38.24
N ILE A 598 20.85 -6.91 39.08
CA ILE A 598 19.84 -6.50 40.04
C ILE A 598 20.23 -6.94 41.45
N ARG A 599 19.89 -6.10 42.43
CA ARG A 599 19.89 -6.45 43.84
C ARG A 599 18.46 -6.57 44.32
N PHE A 600 18.23 -7.52 45.21
CA PHE A 600 16.95 -7.60 45.88
C PHE A 600 17.06 -7.20 47.34
N PHE A 601 15.92 -6.74 47.87
CA PHE A 601 15.75 -6.21 49.22
C PHE A 601 14.45 -6.76 49.81
N ASN A 602 14.46 -6.99 51.11
CA ASN A 602 13.27 -7.43 51.84
C ASN A 602 12.23 -6.31 51.87
N TYR A 603 10.96 -6.67 51.62
CA TYR A 603 9.86 -5.74 51.74
C TYR A 603 9.26 -5.77 53.16
N LYS A 604 9.21 -4.60 53.82
CA LYS A 604 8.82 -4.42 55.23
C LYS A 604 7.47 -5.04 55.64
N ARG A 605 6.56 -5.33 54.70
CA ARG A 605 5.20 -5.81 55.00
C ARG A 605 5.04 -7.33 55.07
N ASN A 606 6.11 -8.10 54.86
CA ASN A 606 6.12 -9.57 54.84
C ASN A 606 7.07 -10.19 55.90
N LEU A 607 7.49 -9.43 56.91
CA LEU A 607 8.45 -9.89 57.93
C LEU A 607 8.01 -11.19 58.62
N GLU A 608 6.71 -11.41 58.83
CA GLU A 608 6.19 -12.63 59.49
C GLU A 608 6.28 -13.93 58.65
N MET A 609 6.45 -13.85 57.32
CA MET A 609 6.65 -15.04 56.46
C MET A 609 8.12 -15.23 56.03
N LEU A 610 9.00 -14.26 56.31
CA LEU A 610 10.37 -14.17 55.78
C LEU A 610 11.46 -14.41 56.85
N ASP A 611 11.12 -14.98 58.01
CA ASP A 611 12.06 -15.28 59.11
C ASP A 611 13.19 -16.28 58.76
N LYS A 612 13.38 -16.67 57.49
CA LYS A 612 14.49 -17.54 57.06
C LYS A 612 15.29 -17.04 55.86
N VAL A 613 15.00 -15.86 55.30
CA VAL A 613 15.72 -15.35 54.11
C VAL A 613 15.93 -13.85 54.16
N VAL A 614 17.18 -13.41 54.25
CA VAL A 614 17.54 -11.99 54.22
C VAL A 614 18.61 -11.70 53.15
N PHE A 615 18.26 -10.75 52.29
CA PHE A 615 19.06 -10.07 51.27
C PHE A 615 20.18 -9.19 51.89
N PRO A 616 21.26 -8.84 51.14
CA PRO A 616 21.30 -8.73 49.68
C PRO A 616 22.00 -9.88 48.97
N TYR A 617 21.21 -10.69 48.26
CA TYR A 617 21.65 -11.34 47.04
C TYR A 617 21.60 -10.34 45.87
N SER A 618 22.53 -10.53 44.95
CA SER A 618 22.52 -9.89 43.65
C SER A 618 22.55 -10.96 42.57
N GLY A 619 22.16 -10.59 41.35
CA GLY A 619 22.19 -11.52 40.23
C GLY A 619 21.97 -10.83 38.90
N LEU A 620 22.27 -11.55 37.83
CA LEU A 620 22.10 -11.11 36.46
C LEU A 620 20.81 -11.68 35.89
N ILE A 621 19.97 -10.82 35.30
CA ILE A 621 18.83 -11.29 34.52
C ILE A 621 19.34 -11.91 33.22
N THR A 622 19.15 -13.21 33.02
CA THR A 622 19.68 -13.95 31.86
C THR A 622 18.63 -14.28 30.82
N ASP A 623 17.35 -14.35 31.17
CA ASP A 623 16.29 -14.74 30.23
C ASP A 623 14.94 -14.11 30.63
N ARG A 624 14.01 -14.00 29.66
CA ARG A 624 12.61 -13.59 29.86
C ARG A 624 11.69 -14.67 29.29
N ILE A 625 10.94 -15.32 30.16
CA ILE A 625 10.12 -16.48 29.86
C ILE A 625 8.63 -16.25 30.18
N CYS A 626 7.80 -17.18 29.71
CA CYS A 626 6.41 -17.33 30.11
C CYS A 626 6.25 -18.56 30.99
N ILE A 627 5.48 -18.46 32.08
CA ILE A 627 5.14 -19.58 32.95
C ILE A 627 3.67 -19.92 32.76
N GLU A 628 3.35 -21.21 32.73
CA GLU A 628 1.97 -21.71 32.71
C GLU A 628 1.45 -21.80 34.15
N ASN A 629 0.32 -21.14 34.46
CA ASN A 629 -0.25 -21.12 35.81
C ASN A 629 -1.44 -22.09 35.89
N ASP A 630 -1.27 -23.23 36.56
CA ASP A 630 -2.27 -24.30 36.66
C ASP A 630 -3.40 -24.01 37.67
N LYS A 631 -3.31 -22.93 38.48
CA LYS A 631 -4.28 -22.64 39.57
C LYS A 631 -5.56 -21.91 39.14
N ILE A 632 -5.81 -21.70 37.86
CA ILE A 632 -7.05 -21.07 37.37
C ILE A 632 -7.79 -22.06 36.47
N TRP A 633 -8.52 -22.99 37.09
CA TRP A 633 -9.55 -23.78 36.44
C TRP A 633 -10.72 -22.85 36.10
N SER A 634 -10.66 -22.20 34.95
CA SER A 634 -11.88 -21.74 34.27
C SER A 634 -11.80 -22.24 32.83
N PHE A 635 -12.94 -22.64 32.28
CA PHE A 635 -13.12 -23.25 30.95
C PHE A 635 -12.62 -22.39 29.75
N LYS A 636 -11.89 -21.29 30.00
CA LYS A 636 -11.26 -20.43 29.00
C LYS A 636 -9.73 -20.41 29.21
N GLN A 637 -9.02 -21.24 28.44
CA GLN A 637 -7.56 -21.25 28.21
C GLN A 637 -6.65 -21.18 29.46
N LYS A 638 -5.72 -22.15 29.59
CA LYS A 638 -4.61 -22.06 30.55
C LYS A 638 -3.93 -20.69 30.45
N LYS A 639 -4.01 -19.88 31.52
CA LYS A 639 -3.53 -18.51 31.52
C LYS A 639 -2.00 -18.52 31.63
N ARG A 640 -1.31 -18.49 30.49
CA ARG A 640 0.15 -18.29 30.46
C ARG A 640 0.48 -16.90 30.96
N GLU A 641 1.23 -16.84 32.04
CA GLU A 641 1.72 -15.60 32.60
C GLU A 641 3.03 -15.21 31.90
N LYS A 642 2.99 -14.14 31.10
CA LYS A 642 4.20 -13.55 30.53
C LYS A 642 4.98 -12.67 31.52
N ASN A 643 6.21 -12.33 31.15
CA ASN A 643 7.12 -11.41 31.86
C ASN A 643 7.68 -11.98 33.17
N TRP A 644 8.02 -13.27 33.18
CA TRP A 644 8.91 -13.81 34.19
C TRP A 644 10.35 -13.67 33.70
N PHE A 645 11.25 -13.29 34.59
CA PHE A 645 12.66 -13.10 34.29
C PHE A 645 13.48 -14.12 35.07
N VAL A 646 14.37 -14.81 34.38
CA VAL A 646 15.35 -15.73 34.97
C VAL A 646 16.52 -14.91 35.48
N VAL A 647 16.85 -15.07 36.75
CA VAL A 647 17.98 -14.38 37.39
C VAL A 647 18.97 -15.42 37.88
N ARG A 648 20.21 -15.37 37.38
CA ARG A 648 21.32 -16.12 37.95
C ARG A 648 21.92 -15.32 39.09
N LEU A 649 21.93 -15.90 40.28
CA LEU A 649 22.46 -15.26 41.48
C LEU A 649 23.98 -15.28 41.47
N ASP A 650 24.60 -14.21 41.97
CA ASP A 650 26.06 -14.11 42.17
C ASP A 650 26.55 -15.08 43.25
N ALA A 651 25.67 -15.48 44.18
CA ALA A 651 25.90 -16.48 45.20
C ALA A 651 24.65 -17.36 45.38
N PRO A 652 24.80 -18.67 45.65
CA PRO A 652 23.68 -19.58 45.87
C PRO A 652 22.82 -19.11 47.04
N TYR A 653 21.50 -19.06 46.83
CA TYR A 653 20.54 -18.93 47.91
C TYR A 653 20.35 -20.30 48.57
N ILE A 654 20.46 -20.38 49.91
CA ILE A 654 20.37 -21.63 50.67
C ILE A 654 19.01 -21.70 51.37
N SER A 655 18.25 -22.78 51.14
CA SER A 655 16.96 -23.03 51.78
C SER A 655 16.92 -24.45 52.36
N GLY A 656 17.12 -24.59 53.67
CA GLY A 656 17.37 -25.90 54.29
C GLY A 656 18.70 -26.47 53.80
N ASP A 657 18.72 -27.72 53.33
CA ASP A 657 19.93 -28.40 52.83
C ASP A 657 20.21 -28.18 51.32
N ARG A 658 19.47 -27.27 50.66
CA ARG A 658 19.53 -27.08 49.21
C ARG A 658 20.08 -25.72 48.82
N GLN A 659 20.88 -25.70 47.75
CA GLN A 659 21.44 -24.48 47.14
C GLN A 659 20.74 -24.15 45.83
N HIS A 660 20.40 -22.88 45.64
CA HIS A 660 19.66 -22.37 44.51
C HIS A 660 20.46 -21.27 43.82
N ASN A 661 20.94 -21.52 42.60
CA ASN A 661 21.70 -20.55 41.80
C ASN A 661 20.81 -19.68 40.90
N VAL A 662 19.54 -20.07 40.73
CA VAL A 662 18.61 -19.44 39.80
C VAL A 662 17.29 -19.15 40.49
N VAL A 663 16.76 -17.94 40.28
CA VAL A 663 15.43 -17.54 40.74
C VAL A 663 14.64 -16.93 39.60
N LEU A 664 13.31 -16.98 39.70
CA LEU A 664 12.42 -16.28 38.78
C LEU A 664 11.78 -15.09 39.46
N ILE A 665 11.78 -13.96 38.76
CA ILE A 665 11.07 -12.76 39.21
C ILE A 665 10.03 -12.30 38.22
N LYS A 666 8.95 -11.72 38.74
CA LYS A 666 7.95 -11.03 37.93
C LYS A 666 7.57 -9.71 38.56
N PHE A 667 7.84 -8.62 37.85
CA PHE A 667 7.47 -7.29 38.31
C PHE A 667 5.95 -7.12 38.37
N THR A 668 5.46 -6.48 39.43
CA THR A 668 4.02 -6.28 39.67
C THR A 668 3.48 -5.00 39.04
N GLY A 669 4.36 -4.05 38.67
CA GLY A 669 4.02 -2.81 37.98
C GLY A 669 4.04 -2.93 36.45
N LYS A 670 3.22 -2.10 35.77
CA LYS A 670 3.19 -2.04 34.29
C LYS A 670 4.50 -1.52 33.69
N ASN A 671 5.17 -0.60 34.38
CA ASN A 671 6.48 -0.06 34.06
C ASN A 671 7.36 -0.14 35.32
N PRO A 672 8.17 -1.19 35.47
CA PRO A 672 9.11 -1.31 36.59
C PRO A 672 10.13 -0.17 36.52
N GLY A 673 10.39 0.46 37.66
CA GLY A 673 11.36 1.55 37.81
C GLY A 673 12.83 1.16 37.61
N LEU A 674 13.11 -0.11 37.29
CA LEU A 674 14.46 -0.62 37.02
C LEU A 674 15.24 0.15 35.95
N LEU A 675 14.57 0.70 34.93
CA LEU A 675 15.20 1.57 33.93
C LEU A 675 15.76 2.87 34.54
N ASN A 676 15.20 3.32 35.66
CA ASN A 676 15.51 4.59 36.31
C ASN A 676 16.35 4.41 37.58
N GLY A 677 16.76 3.17 37.90
CA GLY A 677 17.40 2.83 39.18
C GLY A 677 16.45 2.85 40.38
N ASP A 678 15.14 3.00 40.15
CA ASP A 678 14.12 3.03 41.19
C ASP A 678 13.75 1.62 41.68
N ASP A 679 13.34 1.56 42.94
CA ASP A 679 12.87 0.34 43.58
C ASP A 679 11.60 -0.18 42.90
N SER A 680 11.65 -1.44 42.47
CA SER A 680 10.57 -2.11 41.76
C SER A 680 10.07 -3.31 42.53
N PHE A 681 8.76 -3.39 42.76
CA PHE A 681 8.14 -4.57 43.35
C PHE A 681 8.14 -5.75 42.37
N ALA A 682 8.60 -6.90 42.84
CA ALA A 682 8.55 -8.15 42.10
C ALA A 682 8.02 -9.29 42.98
N LYS A 683 7.35 -10.25 42.35
CA LYS A 683 7.10 -11.58 42.91
C LYS A 683 8.35 -12.42 42.70
N LEU A 684 8.79 -13.14 43.73
CA LEU A 684 9.93 -14.06 43.68
C LEU A 684 9.44 -15.51 43.72
N LEU A 685 9.96 -16.34 42.81
CA LEU A 685 9.83 -17.79 42.84
C LEU A 685 11.23 -18.41 42.89
N VAL A 686 11.43 -19.34 43.83
CA VAL A 686 12.69 -20.09 43.98
C VAL A 686 12.47 -21.53 43.51
N PHE A 687 13.45 -22.08 42.79
CA PHE A 687 13.39 -23.41 42.19
C PHE A 687 14.30 -24.40 42.90
N ASN A 688 13.79 -25.60 43.18
CA ASN A 688 14.56 -26.66 43.84
C ASN A 688 15.69 -27.28 43.02
N GLU A 689 15.68 -27.12 41.69
CA GLU A 689 16.73 -27.57 40.75
C GLU A 689 16.94 -26.46 39.70
N GLU A 690 18.09 -26.42 39.00
CA GLU A 690 18.21 -25.52 37.84
C GLU A 690 17.01 -25.77 36.92
N PRO A 691 16.26 -24.73 36.51
CA PRO A 691 15.15 -24.94 35.60
C PRO A 691 15.72 -25.49 34.31
N VAL A 692 15.61 -26.81 34.11
CA VAL A 692 15.95 -27.42 32.83
C VAL A 692 15.04 -26.71 31.83
N ILE A 693 15.64 -25.94 30.92
CA ILE A 693 14.93 -25.18 29.88
C ILE A 693 14.43 -26.20 28.84
N VAL A 694 13.56 -27.12 29.25
CA VAL A 694 12.99 -28.16 28.40
C VAL A 694 11.83 -27.53 27.62
N PRO A 695 11.71 -27.78 26.30
CA PRO A 695 10.55 -27.40 25.53
C PRO A 695 9.34 -28.19 26.04
N GLU A 696 8.23 -27.50 26.30
CA GLU A 696 6.92 -28.08 26.65
C GLU A 696 6.86 -28.72 28.05
N SER A 697 6.30 -27.96 28.99
CA SER A 697 5.62 -28.44 30.21
C SER A 697 6.42 -29.34 31.16
N VAL A 698 7.25 -28.74 32.02
CA VAL A 698 7.53 -29.33 33.34
C VAL A 698 7.59 -28.21 34.37
N MET A 699 6.50 -27.99 35.12
CA MET A 699 6.58 -27.35 36.45
C MET A 699 5.44 -27.89 37.32
N ARG A 700 5.49 -29.18 37.67
CA ARG A 700 4.48 -29.81 38.54
C ARG A 700 4.89 -30.01 39.99
N SER A 701 6.17 -29.85 40.37
CA SER A 701 6.59 -30.16 41.74
C SER A 701 7.87 -29.41 42.14
N GLY A 702 7.74 -28.37 42.98
CA GLY A 702 8.92 -27.73 43.60
C GLY A 702 8.89 -26.21 43.76
N LEU A 703 7.77 -25.53 43.46
CA LEU A 703 7.66 -24.07 43.61
C LEU A 703 7.49 -23.68 45.08
N LEU A 704 8.54 -23.11 45.69
CA LEU A 704 8.44 -22.36 46.94
C LEU A 704 8.17 -20.89 46.58
N PHE A 705 6.97 -20.40 46.92
CA PHE A 705 6.61 -18.99 46.75
C PHE A 705 7.27 -18.18 47.87
N ALA A 706 8.26 -17.36 47.53
CA ALA A 706 9.05 -16.60 48.51
C ALA A 706 8.48 -15.20 48.83
N GLY A 707 7.30 -14.84 48.29
CA GLY A 707 6.63 -13.57 48.58
C GLY A 707 6.97 -12.42 47.63
N GLY A 708 6.61 -11.20 48.04
CA GLY A 708 6.93 -9.96 47.33
C GLY A 708 8.26 -9.37 47.80
N ILE A 709 9.13 -9.04 46.85
CA ILE A 709 10.45 -8.47 47.08
C ILE A 709 10.57 -7.10 46.40
N LEU A 710 11.54 -6.32 46.84
CA LEU A 710 11.88 -5.03 46.26
C LEU A 710 13.20 -5.17 45.50
N VAL A 711 13.21 -4.78 44.23
CA VAL A 711 14.32 -5.02 43.29
C VAL A 711 14.85 -3.68 42.80
N ARG A 712 16.16 -3.49 42.88
CA ARG A 712 16.87 -2.31 42.36
C ARG A 712 17.87 -2.73 41.30
N SER A 713 18.04 -1.91 40.26
CA SER A 713 19.16 -2.08 39.33
C SER A 713 20.44 -1.55 39.96
N ASP A 714 21.57 -2.24 39.77
CA ASP A 714 22.86 -1.82 40.32
C ASP A 714 23.53 -0.65 39.57
N GLY A 715 22.85 -0.06 38.59
CA GLY A 715 23.30 1.18 37.96
C GLY A 715 24.69 1.05 37.32
N SER A 716 24.81 0.29 36.24
CA SER A 716 25.86 0.45 35.23
C SER A 716 25.63 -0.55 34.10
N ASN A 717 24.78 -0.17 33.17
CA ASN A 717 25.05 -0.48 31.78
C ASN A 717 24.74 0.81 31.02
N ASP A 718 25.74 1.69 30.98
CA ASP A 718 25.77 2.79 30.04
C ASP A 718 25.99 2.17 28.64
N GLN A 719 24.96 1.49 28.14
CA GLN A 719 24.89 0.94 26.78
C GLN A 719 24.03 1.84 25.89
N SER A 720 24.02 3.14 26.22
CA SER A 720 23.38 4.19 25.43
C SER A 720 24.22 4.60 24.20
N ASN A 721 25.44 4.07 24.08
CA ASN A 721 26.34 4.23 22.93
C ASN A 721 26.88 2.88 22.46
N GLN A 722 26.12 2.17 21.61
CA GLN A 722 26.65 1.32 20.53
C GLN A 722 25.56 0.98 19.53
#